data_AF-A0A2B4RFH6-F1
#
_entry.id   AF-A0A2B4RFH6-F1
#
_cell.length_a   1.000
_cell.length_b   1.000
_cell.length_c   1.000
_cell.angle_alpha   90.00
_cell.angle_beta   90.00
_cell.angle_gamma   90.00
#
_symmetry.space_group_name_H-M   'P 1'
#
loop_
_entity.id
_entity.type
_entity.pdbx_description
1 polymer ?
#
loop_
_entity_poly.entity_id
_entity_poly.type
_entity_poly.pdbx_seq_one_letter_code
_entity_poly.pdbx_strand_id
1 'polypeptide(L)'
;MGKAEAVEEEKKPFSTVQQESSLWNKFLMFMLSPADPSNLAVLRIAFGLLMMTDIPQERGMLYIDAHFGGDTCHFPLFNFIKPLPVDWMHVVYLIMFLGACGIFLGFMFRLSCLSFMVTYWYMFLLEKSRWNNHSYLYGLFSVMLLLSDADCYWSVDGILNPKIKNSHVPKWNYVLLRFQVFLVYFYAGLKKIDMDWMTGYSMTGLSRQWVFDPFRSFLDDESIDLYLVHLGGLFFDLFEGFLLIFNKTRPIGIFFGAMFHGMNSQMFHIGMFSYTMLATLLLFCAYDWPKKFFSCLPTFMNTILPSREEPQGSAHCVYQESVQGTTNGKEQSKEQKISKKSRMPTVKQKAFVFITLAYIGIQLFLPYSHFVSKGYNAWTQGLYGYSWDMMVHSWSTQHVRVKVVDQVSGEVTYIRPSAWLREQRQSRWNSHPDMIKQYMTCMAEKLKAHPDLNITQPAIYLDVWRSMNRRFQQRMVDPNVDMVTAPWSPFKKTPWIQPLLTELSPWREKLVQIRKELKEKSNFSEITFVADFPGLLLENFVAEELNTSLTLLHGKVKVEFNNKNHTVEVGEEISIPSNDTHVVYTVSDQPSCWMYIFTNTTEWNNETIRNWILHPETSPSQQKKMALKNLTTLENFRLFTLDKFFVFRQTFLNTCYALAHLTSGIEPEYEDEEDDGYSSEQKTGHEGNQDETSSNDDDTGHVGDSGEPRDQGAERTESLRGKEQQKQEL
;
A
#
# COMPACT_ATOMS: atom_id res chain seq x y z
N MET A 1 100.47 32.59 4.27
CA MET A 1 100.20 31.40 5.11
C MET A 1 98.72 31.44 5.51
N GLY A 2 97.96 30.39 5.18
CA GLY A 2 96.55 30.13 5.60
C GLY A 2 95.48 30.61 4.60
N LYS A 3 94.98 29.77 3.68
CA LYS A 3 93.83 28.81 3.75
C LYS A 3 92.45 29.52 3.78
N ALA A 4 91.58 29.39 2.76
CA ALA A 4 90.70 28.23 2.42
C ALA A 4 89.72 27.92 3.58
N GLU A 5 88.40 27.82 3.45
CA GLU A 5 87.53 27.24 2.41
C GLU A 5 86.07 27.71 2.63
N ALA A 6 85.32 27.92 1.56
CA ALA A 6 83.86 28.06 1.58
C ALA A 6 83.23 26.66 1.54
N VAL A 7 82.34 26.35 2.49
CA VAL A 7 81.58 25.10 2.50
C VAL A 7 80.25 25.33 1.79
N GLU A 8 80.07 24.56 0.72
CA GLU A 8 78.87 24.45 -0.11
C GLU A 8 77.65 23.97 0.71
N GLU A 9 76.55 24.74 0.65
CA GLU A 9 75.24 24.29 1.12
C GLU A 9 74.66 23.27 0.12
N GLU A 10 74.72 21.98 0.49
CA GLU A 10 73.99 20.91 -0.17
C GLU A 10 72.47 21.16 -0.07
N LYS A 11 71.85 21.59 -1.18
CA LYS A 11 70.39 21.57 -1.35
C LYS A 11 69.91 20.12 -1.33
N LYS A 12 69.32 19.70 -0.21
CA LYS A 12 68.49 18.48 -0.15
C LYS A 12 67.34 18.58 -1.17
N PRO A 13 67.09 17.52 -1.97
CA PRO A 13 66.03 17.52 -2.95
C PRO A 13 64.66 17.53 -2.26
N PHE A 14 63.78 18.35 -2.80
CA PHE A 14 62.38 18.52 -2.44
C PHE A 14 61.69 17.14 -2.38
N SER A 15 61.49 16.62 -1.17
CA SER A 15 60.74 15.38 -0.95
C SER A 15 59.30 15.60 -1.40
N THR A 16 58.89 14.84 -2.41
CA THR A 16 57.53 14.72 -2.91
C THR A 16 56.61 14.36 -1.74
N VAL A 17 55.88 15.35 -1.20
CA VAL A 17 54.80 15.10 -0.25
C VAL A 17 53.70 14.41 -1.03
N GLN A 18 53.70 13.08 -0.96
CA GLN A 18 52.60 12.23 -1.37
C GLN A 18 51.46 12.54 -0.41
N GLN A 19 50.63 13.52 -0.78
CA GLN A 19 49.50 13.99 0.02
C GLN A 19 48.52 12.82 0.17
N GLU A 20 48.52 12.16 1.33
CA GLU A 20 47.56 11.12 1.67
C GLU A 20 46.15 11.69 1.46
N SER A 21 45.46 11.22 0.43
CA SER A 21 44.09 11.66 0.16
C SER A 21 43.19 11.18 1.27
N SER A 22 42.55 12.12 1.99
CA SER A 22 41.57 11.83 3.04
C SER A 22 40.47 10.89 2.52
N LEU A 23 39.92 10.03 3.40
CA LEU A 23 38.82 9.12 3.05
C LEU A 23 37.65 9.86 2.38
N TRP A 24 37.36 11.08 2.85
CA TRP A 24 36.37 11.96 2.25
C TRP A 24 36.67 12.31 0.80
N ASN A 25 37.92 12.67 0.48
CA ASN A 25 38.31 12.98 -0.90
C ASN A 25 38.19 11.74 -1.80
N LYS A 26 38.55 10.54 -1.31
CA LYS A 26 38.37 9.28 -2.05
C LYS A 26 36.89 9.00 -2.33
N PHE A 27 36.03 9.15 -1.32
CA PHE A 27 34.58 8.99 -1.44
C PHE A 27 33.97 10.01 -2.42
N LEU A 28 34.33 11.29 -2.30
CA LEU A 28 33.87 12.34 -3.19
C LEU A 28 34.25 12.07 -4.65
N MET A 29 35.50 11.65 -4.89
CA MET A 29 35.97 11.28 -6.23
C MET A 29 35.23 10.05 -6.76
N PHE A 30 34.92 9.07 -5.91
CA PHE A 30 34.11 7.91 -6.30
C PHE A 30 32.71 8.33 -6.75
N MET A 31 32.00 9.13 -5.95
CA MET A 31 30.64 9.60 -6.25
C MET A 31 30.56 10.41 -7.54
N LEU A 32 31.62 11.15 -7.87
CA LEU A 32 31.71 12.00 -9.06
C LEU A 32 32.38 11.32 -10.27
N SER A 33 32.90 10.10 -10.10
CA SER A 33 33.51 9.37 -11.21
C SER A 33 32.46 9.00 -12.27
N PRO A 34 32.85 8.93 -13.55
CA PRO A 34 31.92 8.66 -14.65
C PRO A 34 31.34 7.24 -14.59
N ALA A 35 30.10 7.11 -15.06
CA ALA A 35 29.40 5.87 -15.35
C ALA A 35 28.63 6.00 -16.68
N ASP A 36 28.39 4.86 -17.34
CA ASP A 36 27.59 4.80 -18.55
C ASP A 36 26.13 5.20 -18.25
N PRO A 37 25.47 6.04 -19.06
CA PRO A 37 24.11 6.52 -18.80
C PRO A 37 23.00 5.51 -19.14
N SER A 38 23.30 4.45 -19.89
CA SER A 38 22.26 3.64 -20.55
C SER A 38 21.33 2.90 -19.60
N ASN A 39 21.84 2.32 -18.51
CA ASN A 39 20.98 1.67 -17.51
C ASN A 39 20.05 2.67 -16.79
N LEU A 40 20.50 3.92 -16.61
CA LEU A 40 19.67 4.95 -15.97
C LEU A 40 18.51 5.37 -16.89
N ALA A 41 18.74 5.39 -18.20
CA ALA A 41 17.69 5.58 -19.19
C ALA A 41 16.65 4.45 -19.19
N VAL A 42 17.06 3.19 -19.00
CA VAL A 42 16.11 2.07 -18.87
C VAL A 42 15.19 2.27 -17.67
N LEU A 43 15.73 2.67 -16.51
CA LEU A 43 14.91 3.00 -15.34
C LEU A 43 13.93 4.14 -15.64
N ARG A 44 14.40 5.23 -16.27
CA ARG A 44 13.56 6.38 -16.64
C ARG A 44 12.40 5.96 -17.54
N ILE A 45 12.69 5.19 -18.59
CA ILE A 45 11.68 4.71 -19.55
C ILE A 45 10.68 3.80 -18.83
N ALA A 46 11.15 2.80 -18.08
CA ALA A 46 10.28 1.89 -17.37
C ALA A 46 9.39 2.61 -16.34
N PHE A 47 9.97 3.51 -15.54
CA PHE A 47 9.21 4.29 -14.56
C PHE A 47 8.18 5.19 -15.23
N GLY A 48 8.55 5.92 -16.28
CA GLY A 48 7.62 6.78 -17.03
C GLY A 48 6.44 5.98 -17.60
N LEU A 49 6.71 4.83 -18.21
CA LEU A 49 5.69 3.93 -18.75
C LEU A 49 4.74 3.41 -17.66
N LEU A 50 5.29 2.98 -16.52
CA LEU A 50 4.49 2.49 -15.39
C LEU A 50 3.66 3.60 -14.75
N MET A 51 4.14 4.84 -14.70
CA MET A 51 3.35 5.98 -14.21
C MET A 51 2.25 6.38 -15.19
N MET A 52 2.49 6.27 -16.50
CA MET A 52 1.44 6.45 -17.50
C MET A 52 0.29 5.45 -17.33
N THR A 53 0.56 4.24 -16.79
CA THR A 53 -0.49 3.26 -16.46
C THR A 53 -1.09 3.46 -15.07
N ASP A 54 -0.28 3.85 -14.08
CA ASP A 54 -0.69 4.05 -12.68
C ASP A 54 -1.67 5.23 -12.54
N ILE A 55 -1.40 6.34 -13.24
CA ILE A 55 -2.20 7.57 -13.12
C ILE A 55 -3.67 7.32 -13.50
N PRO A 56 -4.00 6.73 -14.67
CA PRO A 56 -5.39 6.56 -15.05
C PRO A 56 -6.12 5.49 -14.24
N GLN A 57 -5.44 4.37 -13.96
CA GLN A 57 -6.05 3.21 -13.31
C GLN A 57 -6.08 3.33 -11.80
N GLU A 58 -4.91 3.40 -11.17
CA GLU A 58 -4.81 3.34 -9.71
C GLU A 58 -5.10 4.69 -9.05
N ARG A 59 -4.77 5.79 -9.74
CA ARG A 59 -4.94 7.14 -9.16
C ARG A 59 -6.25 7.79 -9.58
N GLY A 60 -7.04 7.09 -10.40
CA GLY A 60 -8.42 7.45 -10.67
C GLY A 60 -8.57 8.67 -11.57
N MET A 61 -7.67 8.87 -12.55
CA MET A 61 -7.87 9.92 -13.56
C MET A 61 -9.18 9.76 -14.34
N LEU A 62 -9.69 8.52 -14.45
CA LEU A 62 -10.97 8.24 -15.07
C LEU A 62 -12.17 8.64 -14.18
N TYR A 63 -11.98 8.68 -12.85
CA TYR A 63 -13.05 8.83 -11.87
C TYR A 63 -12.93 10.12 -11.06
N ILE A 64 -12.39 11.20 -11.67
CA ILE A 64 -12.10 12.46 -10.98
C ILE A 64 -13.37 13.07 -10.37
N ASP A 65 -14.49 13.06 -11.10
CA ASP A 65 -15.78 13.58 -10.62
C ASP A 65 -16.36 12.76 -9.45
N ALA A 66 -16.18 11.44 -9.48
CA ALA A 66 -16.59 10.58 -8.37
C ALA A 66 -15.74 10.88 -7.12
N HIS A 67 -14.45 11.10 -7.30
CA HIS A 67 -13.47 11.32 -6.22
C HIS A 67 -13.57 12.70 -5.58
N PHE A 68 -13.63 13.76 -6.41
CA PHE A 68 -13.52 15.16 -5.96
C PHE A 68 -14.81 15.95 -6.15
N GLY A 69 -15.80 15.37 -6.82
CA GLY A 69 -17.13 15.95 -6.92
C GLY A 69 -18.05 15.52 -5.76
N GLY A 70 -19.17 16.23 -5.64
CA GLY A 70 -20.15 15.99 -4.60
C GLY A 70 -19.69 16.42 -3.21
N ASP A 71 -20.42 15.96 -2.19
CA ASP A 71 -20.22 16.42 -0.82
C ASP A 71 -19.48 15.38 0.04
N THR A 72 -18.22 15.12 -0.29
CA THR A 72 -17.41 14.07 0.37
C THR A 72 -16.45 14.61 1.41
N CYS A 73 -16.14 13.79 2.42
CA CYS A 73 -15.09 14.10 3.38
C CYS A 73 -13.73 13.59 2.88
N HIS A 74 -12.73 14.47 2.90
CA HIS A 74 -11.36 14.20 2.47
C HIS A 74 -10.38 14.10 3.62
N PHE A 75 -9.26 13.42 3.39
CA PHE A 75 -8.24 13.15 4.41
C PHE A 75 -6.86 13.75 4.06
N PRO A 76 -6.72 15.09 4.02
CA PRO A 76 -5.44 15.72 3.70
C PRO A 76 -4.42 15.51 4.82
N LEU A 77 -3.15 15.34 4.48
CA LEU A 77 -2.07 15.25 5.49
C LEU A 77 -1.96 16.54 6.30
N PHE A 78 -2.20 17.68 5.65
CA PHE A 78 -2.25 18.99 6.26
C PHE A 78 -3.60 19.64 5.98
N ASN A 79 -4.35 20.01 7.04
CA ASN A 79 -5.73 20.53 6.93
C ASN A 79 -5.90 21.78 6.05
N PHE A 80 -4.82 22.51 5.73
CA PHE A 80 -4.87 23.67 4.85
C PHE A 80 -4.86 23.28 3.35
N ILE A 81 -4.51 22.03 3.02
CA ILE A 81 -4.58 21.51 1.66
C ILE A 81 -6.01 21.05 1.43
N LYS A 82 -6.64 21.61 0.40
CA LYS A 82 -8.02 21.30 0.00
C LYS A 82 -8.03 20.95 -1.49
N PRO A 83 -8.98 20.11 -1.94
CA PRO A 83 -9.12 19.83 -3.35
C PRO A 83 -9.44 21.13 -4.10
N LEU A 84 -8.92 21.25 -5.33
CA LEU A 84 -9.33 22.30 -6.24
C LEU A 84 -10.74 21.97 -6.77
N PRO A 85 -11.46 22.94 -7.36
CA PRO A 85 -12.67 22.64 -8.10
C PRO A 85 -12.42 21.51 -9.10
N VAL A 86 -13.43 20.69 -9.35
CA VAL A 86 -13.31 19.44 -10.11
C VAL A 86 -12.69 19.65 -11.49
N ASP A 87 -13.04 20.74 -12.19
CA ASP A 87 -12.44 21.13 -13.47
C ASP A 87 -10.92 21.34 -13.38
N TRP A 88 -10.45 21.92 -12.27
CA TRP A 88 -9.02 22.11 -12.04
C TRP A 88 -8.31 20.82 -11.62
N MET A 89 -9.02 19.89 -10.98
CA MET A 89 -8.48 18.57 -10.70
C MET A 89 -8.17 17.83 -12.01
N HIS A 90 -9.05 17.92 -13.01
CA HIS A 90 -8.78 17.41 -14.37
C HIS A 90 -7.47 17.96 -14.96
N VAL A 91 -7.23 19.27 -14.82
CA VAL A 91 -5.98 19.91 -15.27
C VAL A 91 -4.76 19.39 -14.50
N VAL A 92 -4.87 19.21 -13.18
CA VAL A 92 -3.78 18.65 -12.35
C VAL A 92 -3.41 17.24 -12.82
N TYR A 93 -4.40 16.37 -13.05
CA TYR A 93 -4.16 15.03 -13.56
C TYR A 93 -3.56 15.02 -14.97
N LEU A 94 -4.03 15.91 -15.86
CA LEU A 94 -3.46 16.04 -17.21
C LEU A 94 -1.98 16.46 -17.15
N ILE A 95 -1.64 17.45 -16.32
CA ILE A 95 -0.23 17.88 -16.14
C ILE A 95 0.61 16.73 -15.58
N MET A 96 0.08 15.97 -14.61
CA MET A 96 0.76 14.80 -14.05
C MET A 96 1.02 13.75 -15.14
N PHE A 97 0.01 13.43 -15.96
CA PHE A 97 0.11 12.45 -17.04
C PHE A 97 1.09 12.89 -18.13
N LEU A 98 1.03 14.15 -18.58
CA LEU A 98 1.98 14.71 -19.54
C LEU A 98 3.41 14.73 -18.98
N GLY A 99 3.56 14.99 -17.69
CA GLY A 99 4.84 14.87 -16.98
C GLY A 99 5.40 13.45 -17.05
N ALA A 100 4.58 12.42 -16.81
CA ALA A 100 4.97 11.02 -16.95
C ALA A 100 5.37 10.65 -18.40
N CYS A 101 4.60 11.11 -19.40
CA CYS A 101 4.96 10.97 -20.81
C CYS A 101 6.32 11.64 -21.14
N GLY A 102 6.54 12.85 -20.63
CA GLY A 102 7.80 13.56 -20.81
C GLY A 102 8.99 12.86 -20.13
N ILE A 103 8.78 12.24 -18.96
CA ILE A 103 9.76 11.36 -18.31
C ILE A 103 10.06 10.15 -19.20
N PHE A 104 9.04 9.45 -19.70
CA PHE A 104 9.18 8.29 -20.59
C PHE A 104 9.96 8.60 -21.88
N LEU A 105 9.72 9.77 -22.49
CA LEU A 105 10.41 10.20 -23.70
C LEU A 105 11.78 10.84 -23.43
N GLY A 106 12.00 11.34 -22.21
CA GLY A 106 13.16 12.18 -21.89
C GLY A 106 13.10 13.49 -22.68
N PHE A 107 11.91 14.08 -22.75
CA PHE A 107 11.63 15.36 -23.41
C PHE A 107 11.42 16.44 -22.36
N MET A 108 12.16 17.55 -22.49
CA MET A 108 12.24 18.61 -21.47
C MET A 108 12.37 18.01 -20.07
N PHE A 109 13.28 17.04 -19.92
CA PHE A 109 13.24 16.03 -18.87
C PHE A 109 13.10 16.63 -17.46
N ARG A 110 13.88 17.67 -17.14
CA ARG A 110 13.81 18.35 -15.84
C ARG A 110 12.45 19.02 -15.61
N LEU A 111 11.86 19.65 -16.63
CA LEU A 111 10.53 20.25 -16.55
C LEU A 111 9.45 19.16 -16.41
N SER A 112 9.54 18.09 -17.19
CA SER A 112 8.62 16.95 -17.12
C SER A 112 8.64 16.28 -15.75
N CYS A 113 9.83 16.07 -15.17
CA CYS A 113 9.98 15.59 -13.79
C CYS A 113 9.37 16.56 -12.77
N LEU A 114 9.58 17.88 -12.93
CA LEU A 114 9.01 18.88 -12.03
C LEU A 114 7.47 18.90 -12.11
N SER A 115 6.91 18.88 -13.31
CA SER A 115 5.46 18.86 -13.55
C SER A 115 4.81 17.62 -12.96
N PHE A 116 5.42 16.44 -13.13
CA PHE A 116 4.97 15.20 -12.50
C PHE A 116 5.10 15.26 -10.98
N MET A 117 6.27 15.64 -10.47
CA MET A 117 6.55 15.66 -9.02
C MET A 117 5.59 16.58 -8.26
N VAL A 118 5.36 17.81 -8.73
CA VAL A 118 4.52 18.79 -8.01
C VAL A 118 3.08 18.32 -7.94
N THR A 119 2.53 17.87 -9.06
CA THR A 119 1.14 17.37 -9.12
C THR A 119 0.99 16.07 -8.35
N TYR A 120 1.93 15.13 -8.47
CA TYR A 120 1.93 13.88 -7.72
C TYR A 120 1.95 14.11 -6.21
N TRP A 121 2.86 14.97 -5.70
CA TRP A 121 2.94 15.27 -4.28
C TRP A 121 1.73 16.04 -3.78
N TYR A 122 1.14 16.92 -4.59
CA TYR A 122 -0.13 17.56 -4.24
C TYR A 122 -1.24 16.51 -4.03
N MET A 123 -1.40 15.57 -4.96
CA MET A 123 -2.38 14.48 -4.85
C MET A 123 -2.10 13.55 -3.65
N PHE A 124 -0.82 13.19 -3.45
CA PHE A 124 -0.39 12.37 -2.32
C PHE A 124 -0.72 13.02 -0.97
N LEU A 125 -0.50 14.32 -0.84
CA LEU A 125 -0.76 15.08 0.38
C LEU A 125 -2.25 15.39 0.58
N LEU A 126 -3.04 15.40 -0.50
CA LEU A 126 -4.46 15.72 -0.47
C LEU A 126 -5.33 14.60 0.10
N GLU A 127 -4.96 13.33 -0.11
CA GLU A 127 -5.87 12.21 0.16
C GLU A 127 -5.19 10.98 0.78
N LYS A 128 -4.78 11.08 2.05
CA LYS A 128 -4.04 10.03 2.78
C LYS A 128 -4.72 8.65 2.74
N SER A 129 -6.05 8.60 2.69
CA SER A 129 -6.81 7.35 2.72
C SER A 129 -6.45 6.39 1.58
N ARG A 130 -6.07 6.92 0.42
CA ARG A 130 -5.78 6.17 -0.82
C ARG A 130 -4.34 5.68 -0.90
N TRP A 131 -3.42 6.38 -0.26
CA TRP A 131 -1.98 6.18 -0.45
C TRP A 131 -1.40 5.15 0.52
N ASN A 132 -0.20 4.66 0.18
CA ASN A 132 0.53 3.64 0.93
C ASN A 132 2.05 3.81 0.70
N ASN A 133 2.84 2.88 1.24
CA ASN A 133 4.31 2.90 1.14
C ASN A 133 4.85 2.98 -0.31
N HIS A 134 4.23 2.30 -1.27
CA HIS A 134 4.70 2.36 -2.66
C HIS A 134 4.36 3.68 -3.35
N SER A 135 3.24 4.29 -2.98
CA SER A 135 2.89 5.63 -3.46
C SER A 135 3.92 6.65 -2.98
N TYR A 136 4.35 6.54 -1.73
CA TYR A 136 5.47 7.33 -1.21
C TYR A 136 6.78 7.09 -2.00
N LEU A 137 7.10 5.83 -2.33
CA LEU A 137 8.27 5.49 -3.15
C LEU A 137 8.25 6.16 -4.53
N TYR A 138 7.10 6.22 -5.21
CA TYR A 138 6.98 6.86 -6.52
C TYR A 138 7.19 8.39 -6.41
N GLY A 139 6.65 9.00 -5.35
CA GLY A 139 6.94 10.38 -4.99
C GLY A 139 8.44 10.63 -4.79
N LEU A 140 9.14 9.75 -4.08
CA LEU A 140 10.61 9.84 -3.91
C LEU A 140 11.35 9.65 -5.24
N PHE A 141 10.92 8.73 -6.09
CA PHE A 141 11.50 8.51 -7.41
C PHE A 141 11.38 9.75 -8.30
N SER A 142 10.25 10.46 -8.25
CA SER A 142 10.09 11.73 -8.98
C SER A 142 11.13 12.79 -8.56
N VAL A 143 11.40 12.92 -7.25
CA VAL A 143 12.41 13.84 -6.71
C VAL A 143 13.81 13.40 -7.16
N MET A 144 14.12 12.11 -7.08
CA MET A 144 15.43 11.59 -7.48
C MET A 144 15.66 11.73 -8.99
N LEU A 145 14.65 11.46 -9.81
CA LEU A 145 14.72 11.62 -11.26
C LEU A 145 14.89 13.09 -11.66
N LEU A 146 14.18 14.02 -11.00
CA LEU A 146 14.34 15.46 -11.21
C LEU A 146 15.78 15.92 -10.97
N LEU A 147 16.46 15.34 -9.97
CA LEU A 147 17.85 15.67 -9.66
C LEU A 147 18.83 14.98 -10.63
N SER A 148 18.47 13.80 -11.12
CA SER A 148 19.31 12.93 -11.94
C SER A 148 19.60 13.43 -13.35
N ASP A 149 20.57 12.79 -14.00
CA ASP A 149 20.95 13.00 -15.40
C ASP A 149 20.43 11.85 -16.31
N ALA A 150 19.22 11.34 -16.04
CA ALA A 150 18.63 10.19 -16.74
C ALA A 150 18.21 10.47 -18.20
N ASP A 151 18.26 11.72 -18.62
CA ASP A 151 18.07 12.21 -19.98
C ASP A 151 19.32 12.08 -20.85
N CYS A 152 20.48 11.70 -20.29
CA CYS A 152 21.71 11.60 -21.06
C CYS A 152 21.72 10.45 -22.08
N TYR A 153 20.76 9.52 -22.05
CA TYR A 153 20.68 8.42 -23.02
C TYR A 153 19.26 8.09 -23.45
N TRP A 154 19.11 7.71 -24.72
CA TRP A 154 17.86 7.33 -25.38
C TRP A 154 16.69 8.28 -25.08
N SER A 155 16.95 9.58 -25.22
CA SER A 155 16.03 10.67 -24.87
C SER A 155 15.84 11.63 -26.05
N VAL A 156 14.71 12.32 -26.08
CA VAL A 156 14.48 13.41 -27.03
C VAL A 156 15.44 14.58 -26.76
N ASP A 157 15.71 14.91 -25.50
CA ASP A 157 16.65 15.98 -25.14
C ASP A 157 18.07 15.72 -25.66
N GLY A 158 18.53 14.47 -25.64
CA GLY A 158 19.81 14.06 -26.24
C GLY A 158 19.80 14.14 -27.77
N ILE A 159 18.65 13.91 -28.42
CA ILE A 159 18.52 14.10 -29.88
C ILE A 159 18.61 15.59 -30.23
N LEU A 160 17.97 16.45 -29.44
CA LEU A 160 17.94 17.90 -29.64
C LEU A 160 19.25 18.61 -29.23
N ASN A 161 19.97 18.08 -28.25
CA ASN A 161 21.20 18.67 -27.72
C ASN A 161 22.38 17.68 -27.75
N PRO A 162 23.32 17.84 -28.69
CA PRO A 162 24.50 16.97 -28.81
C PRO A 162 25.38 16.90 -27.55
N LYS A 163 25.32 17.88 -26.63
CA LYS A 163 26.11 17.84 -25.38
C LYS A 163 25.57 16.85 -24.35
N ILE A 164 24.27 16.56 -24.41
CA ILE A 164 23.58 15.63 -23.49
C ILE A 164 23.69 14.21 -24.04
N LYS A 165 23.56 14.07 -25.36
CA LYS A 165 23.52 12.80 -26.10
C LYS A 165 24.62 11.82 -25.68
N ASN A 166 24.24 10.70 -25.08
CA ASN A 166 25.17 9.64 -24.66
C ASN A 166 26.36 10.19 -23.85
N SER A 167 26.13 11.16 -22.96
CA SER A 167 27.19 11.69 -22.08
C SER A 167 27.28 10.91 -20.78
N HIS A 168 28.48 10.80 -20.20
CA HIS A 168 28.67 10.13 -18.90
C HIS A 168 27.85 10.79 -17.79
N VAL A 169 27.36 9.97 -16.85
CA VAL A 169 26.71 10.45 -15.63
C VAL A 169 27.57 10.16 -14.40
N PRO A 170 27.59 11.05 -13.39
CA PRO A 170 28.33 10.79 -12.16
C PRO A 170 27.65 9.68 -11.35
N LYS A 171 28.45 8.81 -10.71
CA LYS A 171 27.97 7.62 -9.98
C LYS A 171 26.95 7.89 -8.87
N TRP A 172 26.90 9.11 -8.30
CA TRP A 172 25.90 9.44 -7.28
C TRP A 172 24.46 9.20 -7.76
N ASN A 173 24.18 9.34 -9.08
CA ASN A 173 22.87 9.02 -9.67
C ASN A 173 22.44 7.58 -9.35
N TYR A 174 23.34 6.62 -9.60
CA TYR A 174 23.11 5.21 -9.32
C TYR A 174 23.11 4.90 -7.84
N VAL A 175 24.02 5.50 -7.07
CA VAL A 175 24.10 5.27 -5.62
C VAL A 175 22.80 5.70 -4.93
N LEU A 176 22.27 6.88 -5.29
CA LEU A 176 21.03 7.41 -4.74
C LEU A 176 19.84 6.47 -4.99
N LEU A 177 19.63 6.08 -6.25
CA LEU A 177 18.49 5.22 -6.63
C LEU A 177 18.62 3.79 -6.09
N ARG A 178 19.82 3.20 -6.17
CA ARG A 178 20.09 1.87 -5.59
C ARG A 178 19.92 1.86 -4.09
N PHE A 179 20.34 2.92 -3.41
CA PHE A 179 20.15 3.07 -1.98
C PHE A 179 18.67 3.11 -1.61
N GLN A 180 17.84 3.87 -2.34
CA GLN A 180 16.40 3.90 -2.05
C GLN A 180 15.76 2.52 -2.21
N VAL A 181 16.06 1.80 -3.30
CA VAL A 181 15.51 0.45 -3.53
C VAL A 181 16.00 -0.52 -2.45
N PHE A 182 17.30 -0.49 -2.12
CA PHE A 182 17.88 -1.27 -1.02
C PHE A 182 17.15 -1.02 0.30
N LEU A 183 16.90 0.26 0.61
CA LEU A 183 16.29 0.69 1.87
C LEU A 183 14.86 0.15 2.03
N VAL A 184 14.07 0.13 0.94
CA VAL A 184 12.70 -0.41 0.95
C VAL A 184 12.70 -1.88 1.38
N TYR A 185 13.56 -2.72 0.79
CA TYR A 185 13.69 -4.12 1.18
C TYR A 185 14.20 -4.24 2.61
N PHE A 186 15.31 -3.58 2.91
CA PHE A 186 15.97 -3.73 4.20
C PHE A 186 15.07 -3.32 5.38
N TYR A 187 14.34 -2.20 5.25
CA TYR A 187 13.39 -1.80 6.28
C TYR A 187 12.17 -2.70 6.34
N ALA A 188 11.62 -3.17 5.21
CA ALA A 188 10.56 -4.16 5.26
C ALA A 188 10.98 -5.41 6.03
N GLY A 189 12.23 -5.86 5.85
CA GLY A 189 12.81 -6.98 6.58
C GLY A 189 12.98 -6.68 8.07
N LEU A 190 13.51 -5.51 8.43
CA LEU A 190 13.64 -5.10 9.84
C LEU A 190 12.30 -5.04 10.56
N LYS A 191 11.24 -4.58 9.88
CA LYS A 191 9.88 -4.53 10.45
C LYS A 191 9.25 -5.91 10.59
N LYS A 192 9.69 -6.89 9.81
CA LYS A 192 9.28 -8.30 9.91
C LYS A 192 10.01 -9.09 11.00
N ILE A 193 10.95 -8.47 11.72
CA ILE A 193 11.54 -9.03 12.96
C ILE A 193 10.55 -8.92 14.14
N ASP A 194 9.36 -8.35 13.90
CA ASP A 194 8.27 -8.37 14.87
C ASP A 194 7.84 -9.81 15.22
N MET A 195 7.44 -10.01 16.48
CA MET A 195 7.04 -11.34 16.98
C MET A 195 5.80 -11.87 16.29
N ASP A 196 4.83 -11.02 15.94
CA ASP A 196 3.62 -11.46 15.23
C ASP A 196 3.95 -11.94 13.82
N TRP A 197 5.02 -11.44 13.20
CA TRP A 197 5.48 -11.91 11.90
C TRP A 197 6.23 -13.23 12.03
N MET A 198 7.24 -13.29 12.89
CA MET A 198 8.08 -14.48 13.04
C MET A 198 7.32 -15.73 13.51
N THR A 199 6.16 -15.55 14.15
CA THR A 199 5.30 -16.64 14.65
C THR A 199 4.12 -16.96 13.74
N GLY A 200 3.97 -16.25 12.61
CA GLY A 200 2.95 -16.59 11.60
C GLY A 200 1.57 -15.95 11.80
N TYR A 201 1.40 -14.99 12.73
CA TYR A 201 0.10 -14.37 13.01
C TYR A 201 -0.24 -13.16 12.14
N SER A 202 0.74 -12.59 11.43
CA SER A 202 0.56 -11.38 10.64
C SER A 202 -0.31 -11.62 9.41
N MET A 203 -0.08 -12.72 8.69
CA MET A 203 -0.75 -13.03 7.44
C MET A 203 -0.92 -14.54 7.24
N THR A 204 -2.14 -15.04 7.40
CA THR A 204 -2.43 -16.50 7.38
C THR A 204 -3.28 -16.90 6.18
N GLY A 205 -3.22 -18.16 5.77
CA GLY A 205 -4.04 -18.74 4.72
C GLY A 205 -3.65 -18.33 3.31
N LEU A 206 -2.48 -17.69 3.16
CA LEU A 206 -1.86 -17.41 1.86
C LEU A 206 -1.29 -18.69 1.25
N SER A 207 -0.92 -19.66 2.08
CA SER A 207 -0.54 -21.01 1.69
C SER A 207 -1.55 -21.70 0.77
N ARG A 208 -2.84 -21.30 0.80
CA ARG A 208 -3.93 -21.82 -0.06
C ARG A 208 -3.93 -21.29 -1.49
N GLN A 209 -3.07 -20.31 -1.79
CA GLN A 209 -2.92 -19.76 -3.14
C GLN A 209 -2.20 -20.72 -4.08
N TRP A 210 -2.62 -20.81 -5.33
CA TRP A 210 -2.10 -21.80 -6.29
C TRP A 210 -0.59 -21.70 -6.52
N VAL A 211 -0.01 -20.51 -6.30
CA VAL A 211 1.43 -20.26 -6.40
C VAL A 211 2.25 -21.11 -5.41
N PHE A 212 1.61 -21.62 -4.35
CA PHE A 212 2.20 -22.52 -3.37
C PHE A 212 1.89 -24.01 -3.62
N ASP A 213 1.10 -24.36 -4.62
CA ASP A 213 0.77 -25.76 -4.95
C ASP A 213 2.01 -26.68 -5.05
N PRO A 214 3.14 -26.24 -5.65
CA PRO A 214 4.33 -27.08 -5.71
C PRO A 214 4.88 -27.51 -4.34
N PHE A 215 4.65 -26.70 -3.30
CA PHE A 215 5.12 -26.97 -1.94
C PHE A 215 4.16 -27.85 -1.15
N ARG A 216 2.87 -27.88 -1.49
CA ARG A 216 1.86 -28.70 -0.80
C ARG A 216 2.05 -30.20 -0.95
N SER A 217 2.86 -30.63 -1.93
CA SER A 217 3.25 -32.03 -2.06
C SER A 217 4.07 -32.55 -0.87
N PHE A 218 4.69 -31.66 -0.07
CA PHE A 218 5.57 -32.05 1.03
C PHE A 218 5.49 -31.16 2.29
N LEU A 219 4.70 -30.09 2.27
CA LEU A 219 4.40 -29.24 3.43
C LEU A 219 2.89 -29.05 3.57
N ASP A 220 2.40 -28.99 4.81
CA ASP A 220 1.04 -28.59 5.12
C ASP A 220 0.88 -27.06 5.07
N ASP A 221 -0.38 -26.59 4.99
CA ASP A 221 -0.70 -25.18 4.82
C ASP A 221 -0.15 -24.29 5.96
N GLU A 222 -0.11 -24.79 7.20
CA GLU A 222 0.43 -24.05 8.34
C GLU A 222 1.96 -23.89 8.24
N SER A 223 2.66 -24.97 7.86
CA SER A 223 4.09 -24.93 7.59
C SER A 223 4.44 -24.00 6.41
N ILE A 224 3.62 -23.98 5.35
CA ILE A 224 3.85 -23.07 4.21
C ILE A 224 3.70 -21.62 4.65
N ASP A 225 2.63 -21.29 5.38
CA ASP A 225 2.43 -19.95 5.92
C ASP A 225 3.61 -19.53 6.81
N LEU A 226 4.05 -20.39 7.73
CA LEU A 226 5.14 -20.03 8.64
C LEU A 226 6.50 -19.94 7.93
N TYR A 227 6.92 -21.02 7.25
CA TYR A 227 8.29 -21.11 6.74
C TYR A 227 8.50 -20.36 5.42
N LEU A 228 7.54 -20.42 4.49
CA LEU A 228 7.70 -19.76 3.19
C LEU A 228 7.20 -18.31 3.21
N VAL A 229 5.98 -18.08 3.69
CA VAL A 229 5.39 -16.73 3.66
C VAL A 229 6.06 -15.83 4.69
N HIS A 230 6.08 -16.22 5.96
CA HIS A 230 6.63 -15.37 7.02
C HIS A 230 8.16 -15.42 7.07
N LEU A 231 8.77 -16.57 7.39
CA LEU A 231 10.22 -16.63 7.53
C LEU A 231 10.93 -16.40 6.19
N GLY A 232 10.46 -17.02 5.11
CA GLY A 232 10.97 -16.78 3.76
C GLY A 232 10.84 -15.31 3.34
N GLY A 233 9.69 -14.68 3.56
CA GLY A 233 9.48 -13.25 3.30
C GLY A 233 10.39 -12.35 4.12
N LEU A 234 10.62 -12.67 5.41
CA LEU A 234 11.55 -11.96 6.29
C LEU A 234 13.00 -12.05 5.76
N PHE A 235 13.47 -13.27 5.47
CA PHE A 235 14.82 -13.48 4.97
C PHE A 235 15.02 -12.81 3.61
N PHE A 236 14.06 -12.92 2.71
CA PHE A 236 14.09 -12.25 1.43
C PHE A 236 14.25 -10.73 1.61
N ASP A 237 13.36 -10.08 2.37
CA ASP A 237 13.41 -8.62 2.54
C ASP A 237 14.71 -8.15 3.22
N LEU A 238 15.22 -8.89 4.21
CA LEU A 238 16.48 -8.54 4.88
C LEU A 238 17.71 -8.65 3.97
N PHE A 239 17.73 -9.63 3.05
CA PHE A 239 18.93 -9.98 2.29
C PHE A 239 18.92 -9.60 0.81
N GLU A 240 17.76 -9.35 0.20
CA GLU A 240 17.63 -9.08 -1.24
C GLU A 240 18.49 -7.90 -1.68
N GLY A 241 18.45 -6.79 -0.93
CA GLY A 241 19.28 -5.63 -1.21
C GLY A 241 20.79 -5.96 -1.26
N PHE A 242 21.27 -6.83 -0.36
CA PHE A 242 22.66 -7.28 -0.35
C PHE A 242 22.97 -8.20 -1.53
N LEU A 243 22.05 -9.11 -1.88
CA LEU A 243 22.19 -10.00 -3.04
C LEU A 243 22.36 -9.19 -4.33
N LEU A 244 21.59 -8.12 -4.50
CA LEU A 244 21.62 -7.27 -5.71
C LEU A 244 22.89 -6.41 -5.83
N ILE A 245 23.46 -5.94 -4.71
CA ILE A 245 24.64 -5.06 -4.72
C ILE A 245 25.88 -5.78 -5.26
N PHE A 246 26.16 -7.01 -4.80
CA PHE A 246 27.38 -7.70 -5.19
C PHE A 246 27.26 -8.41 -6.54
N ASN A 247 28.25 -8.21 -7.43
CA ASN A 247 28.24 -8.76 -8.79
C ASN A 247 28.03 -10.28 -8.83
N LYS A 248 28.59 -11.04 -7.87
CA LYS A 248 28.53 -12.50 -7.84
C LYS A 248 27.15 -13.03 -7.41
N THR A 249 26.49 -12.34 -6.49
CA THR A 249 25.17 -12.74 -5.96
C THR A 249 24.02 -12.11 -6.72
N ARG A 250 24.26 -11.06 -7.51
CA ARG A 250 23.21 -10.32 -8.22
C ARG A 250 22.30 -11.20 -9.09
N PRO A 251 22.78 -12.18 -9.88
CA PRO A 251 21.87 -13.03 -10.64
C PRO A 251 20.89 -13.82 -9.75
N ILE A 252 21.35 -14.23 -8.56
CA ILE A 252 20.53 -14.91 -7.56
C ILE A 252 19.48 -13.95 -7.01
N GLY A 253 19.88 -12.72 -6.66
CA GLY A 253 18.95 -11.66 -6.24
C GLY A 253 17.91 -11.35 -7.31
N ILE A 254 18.31 -11.13 -8.57
CA ILE A 254 17.37 -10.89 -9.68
C ILE A 254 16.37 -12.03 -9.84
N PHE A 255 16.82 -13.29 -9.73
CA PHE A 255 15.94 -14.44 -9.81
C PHE A 255 14.89 -14.46 -8.68
N PHE A 256 15.33 -14.34 -7.43
CA PHE A 256 14.41 -14.34 -6.28
C PHE A 256 13.54 -13.08 -6.22
N GLY A 257 14.08 -11.91 -6.56
CA GLY A 257 13.33 -10.67 -6.66
C GLY A 257 12.25 -10.74 -7.75
N ALA A 258 12.54 -11.32 -8.90
CA ALA A 258 11.54 -11.53 -9.95
C ALA A 258 10.46 -12.52 -9.53
N MET A 259 10.85 -13.63 -8.87
CA MET A 259 9.91 -14.59 -8.30
C MET A 259 9.00 -13.93 -7.25
N PHE A 260 9.58 -13.24 -6.26
CA PHE A 260 8.84 -12.60 -5.16
C PHE A 260 7.82 -11.57 -5.67
N HIS A 261 8.24 -10.67 -6.58
CA HIS A 261 7.32 -9.68 -7.13
C HIS A 261 6.29 -10.29 -8.07
N GLY A 262 6.64 -11.37 -8.77
CA GLY A 262 5.69 -12.18 -9.53
C GLY A 262 4.61 -12.78 -8.63
N MET A 263 5.00 -13.42 -7.54
CA MET A 263 4.09 -13.98 -6.53
C MET A 263 3.20 -12.88 -5.93
N ASN A 264 3.78 -11.74 -5.53
CA ASN A 264 3.00 -10.62 -5.00
C ASN A 264 1.97 -10.09 -5.99
N SER A 265 2.29 -10.04 -7.30
CA SER A 265 1.33 -9.61 -8.33
C SER A 265 0.14 -10.57 -8.49
N GLN A 266 0.29 -11.83 -8.07
CA GLN A 266 -0.77 -12.82 -8.05
C GLN A 266 -1.56 -12.78 -6.74
N MET A 267 -0.87 -12.74 -5.60
CA MET A 267 -1.47 -12.88 -4.28
C MET A 267 -2.13 -11.60 -3.79
N PHE A 268 -1.65 -10.44 -4.25
CA PHE A 268 -2.09 -9.14 -3.73
C PHE A 268 -2.48 -8.18 -4.85
N HIS A 269 -3.59 -7.47 -4.64
CA HIS A 269 -4.03 -6.35 -5.48
C HIS A 269 -3.40 -5.04 -4.99
N ILE A 270 -2.08 -4.91 -5.14
CA ILE A 270 -1.29 -3.74 -4.67
C ILE A 270 -0.86 -2.81 -5.81
N GLY A 271 -1.65 -2.77 -6.89
CA GLY A 271 -1.44 -1.92 -8.06
C GLY A 271 -0.09 -2.13 -8.74
N MET A 272 0.50 -1.04 -9.26
CA MET A 272 1.72 -1.09 -10.08
C MET A 272 3.03 -1.41 -9.31
N PHE A 273 2.94 -1.68 -8.01
CA PHE A 273 4.12 -1.86 -7.14
C PHE A 273 5.01 -3.01 -7.59
N SER A 274 4.44 -4.20 -7.77
CA SER A 274 5.21 -5.39 -8.15
C SER A 274 5.98 -5.18 -9.46
N TYR A 275 5.34 -4.53 -10.45
CA TYR A 275 5.95 -4.22 -11.74
C TYR A 275 7.03 -3.14 -11.63
N THR A 276 6.82 -2.13 -10.79
CA THR A 276 7.83 -1.09 -10.52
C THR A 276 9.06 -1.68 -9.85
N MET A 277 8.88 -2.52 -8.84
CA MET A 277 10.00 -3.16 -8.17
C MET A 277 10.74 -4.13 -9.11
N LEU A 278 10.03 -4.89 -9.94
CA LEU A 278 10.62 -5.72 -10.99
C LEU A 278 11.49 -4.89 -11.96
N ALA A 279 10.98 -3.74 -12.40
CA ALA A 279 11.73 -2.82 -13.27
C ALA A 279 13.00 -2.29 -12.59
N THR A 280 12.96 -2.03 -11.28
CA THR A 280 14.12 -1.53 -10.53
C THR A 280 15.23 -2.56 -10.34
N LEU A 281 14.98 -3.87 -10.48
CA LEU A 281 16.03 -4.90 -10.39
C LEU A 281 17.14 -4.67 -11.44
N LEU A 282 16.76 -4.17 -12.63
CA LEU A 282 17.69 -3.86 -13.72
C LEU A 282 18.69 -2.75 -13.35
N LEU A 283 18.33 -1.86 -12.42
CA LEU A 283 19.20 -0.79 -11.94
C LEU A 283 20.49 -1.33 -11.31
N PHE A 284 20.45 -2.53 -10.75
CA PHE A 284 21.62 -3.14 -10.11
C PHE A 284 22.59 -3.77 -11.12
N CYS A 285 22.16 -4.06 -12.35
CA CYS A 285 23.01 -4.56 -13.42
C CYS A 285 24.16 -3.59 -13.80
N ALA A 286 25.11 -4.09 -14.60
CA ALA A 286 26.24 -3.30 -15.09
C ALA A 286 25.75 -2.04 -15.82
N TYR A 287 26.42 -0.89 -15.66
CA TYR A 287 25.92 0.39 -16.20
C TYR A 287 25.66 0.38 -17.72
N ASP A 288 26.43 -0.42 -18.45
CA ASP A 288 26.44 -0.56 -19.90
C ASP A 288 25.68 -1.80 -20.42
N TRP A 289 24.98 -2.53 -19.54
CA TRP A 289 24.24 -3.75 -19.93
C TRP A 289 23.26 -3.52 -21.09
N PRO A 290 22.54 -2.39 -21.21
CA PRO A 290 21.60 -2.18 -22.32
C PRO A 290 22.33 -2.11 -23.67
N LYS A 291 23.49 -1.45 -23.74
CA LYS A 291 24.31 -1.38 -24.96
C LYS A 291 24.78 -2.77 -25.39
N LYS A 292 25.20 -3.59 -24.43
CA LYS A 292 25.58 -5.00 -24.67
C LYS A 292 24.39 -5.82 -25.17
N PHE A 293 23.22 -5.67 -24.55
CA PHE A 293 22.01 -6.35 -24.99
C PHE A 293 21.62 -5.95 -26.43
N PHE A 294 21.65 -4.65 -26.75
CA PHE A 294 21.35 -4.19 -28.11
C PHE A 294 22.36 -4.69 -29.14
N SER A 295 23.62 -4.93 -28.77
CA SER A 295 24.62 -5.49 -29.67
C SER A 295 24.29 -6.92 -30.16
N CYS A 296 23.46 -7.65 -29.41
CA CYS A 296 23.00 -8.99 -29.76
C CYS A 296 21.74 -9.00 -30.65
N LEU A 297 21.11 -7.84 -30.88
CA LEU A 297 19.87 -7.75 -31.67
C LEU A 297 20.14 -7.68 -33.18
N PRO A 298 19.22 -8.18 -34.03
CA PRO A 298 19.35 -8.17 -35.48
C PRO A 298 19.55 -6.76 -36.06
N THR A 299 20.35 -6.66 -37.12
CA THR A 299 20.79 -5.40 -37.74
C THR A 299 19.65 -4.54 -38.28
N PHE A 300 18.51 -5.13 -38.66
CA PHE A 300 17.34 -4.38 -39.16
C PHE A 300 16.71 -3.47 -38.08
N MET A 301 16.94 -3.75 -36.80
CA MET A 301 16.44 -2.95 -35.68
C MET A 301 17.32 -1.71 -35.40
N ASN A 302 18.47 -1.57 -36.06
CA ASN A 302 19.42 -0.47 -35.80
C ASN A 302 18.83 0.93 -36.04
N THR A 303 17.78 1.05 -36.86
CA THR A 303 17.11 2.34 -37.12
C THR A 303 16.34 2.87 -35.90
N ILE A 304 15.90 1.97 -34.99
CA ILE A 304 15.09 2.31 -33.82
C ILE A 304 15.93 2.31 -32.54
N LEU A 305 16.99 1.50 -32.49
CA LEU A 305 17.82 1.32 -31.30
C LEU A 305 18.74 2.54 -31.05
N PRO A 306 19.00 2.88 -29.77
CA PRO A 306 19.90 3.97 -29.41
C PRO A 306 21.37 3.64 -29.72
N SER A 307 22.21 4.69 -29.74
CA SER A 307 23.64 4.55 -30.05
C SER A 307 24.35 3.54 -29.13
N ARG A 308 25.22 2.71 -29.72
CA ARG A 308 26.07 1.74 -29.03
C ARG A 308 27.47 2.28 -28.74
N GLU A 309 27.73 3.54 -29.10
CA GLU A 309 29.03 4.18 -28.93
C GLU A 309 29.36 4.39 -27.45
N GLU A 310 30.67 4.48 -27.18
CA GLU A 310 31.18 4.86 -25.87
C GLU A 310 30.66 6.25 -25.47
N PRO A 311 30.30 6.46 -24.19
CA PRO A 311 29.77 7.75 -23.77
C PRO A 311 30.81 8.87 -23.90
N GLN A 312 30.35 10.06 -24.26
CA GLN A 312 31.21 11.24 -24.32
C GLN A 312 31.48 11.84 -22.93
N GLY A 313 32.50 12.69 -22.84
CA GLY A 313 32.85 13.39 -21.61
C GLY A 313 31.73 14.32 -21.11
N SER A 314 31.48 14.32 -19.80
CA SER A 314 30.46 15.16 -19.16
C SER A 314 31.07 16.15 -18.18
N ALA A 315 30.55 17.37 -18.16
CA ALA A 315 30.94 18.40 -17.19
C ALA A 315 30.51 18.05 -15.75
N HIS A 316 29.56 17.13 -15.58
CA HIS A 316 29.06 16.68 -14.29
C HIS A 316 30.00 15.70 -13.60
N CYS A 317 30.90 15.05 -14.37
CA CYS A 317 31.83 14.04 -13.88
C CYS A 317 33.21 14.63 -13.52
N VAL A 318 33.96 13.88 -12.70
CA VAL A 318 35.38 14.10 -12.45
C VAL A 318 36.16 12.89 -12.97
N TYR A 319 37.11 13.16 -13.86
CA TYR A 319 37.95 12.14 -14.48
C TYR A 319 39.30 12.08 -13.75
N GLN A 320 39.69 10.89 -13.29
CA GLN A 320 41.02 10.67 -12.74
C GLN A 320 42.04 10.50 -13.88
N GLU A 321 43.26 10.98 -13.66
CA GLU A 321 44.38 10.67 -14.55
C GLU A 321 44.68 9.18 -14.51
N SER A 322 44.58 8.52 -15.66
CA SER A 322 45.08 7.16 -15.82
C SER A 322 46.60 7.19 -15.91
N VAL A 323 47.30 6.63 -14.92
CA VAL A 323 48.72 6.29 -15.04
C VAL A 323 48.83 5.14 -16.04
N GLN A 324 48.97 5.46 -17.34
CA GLN A 324 49.26 4.46 -18.35
C GLN A 324 50.76 4.16 -18.33
N GLY A 325 51.07 2.91 -17.96
CA GLY A 325 52.40 2.33 -18.14
C GLY A 325 52.84 2.43 -19.60
N THR A 326 54.13 2.70 -19.75
CA THR A 326 54.89 2.67 -21.00
C THR A 326 54.67 1.39 -21.80
N THR A 327 54.05 1.50 -22.97
CA THR A 327 54.42 0.69 -24.13
C THR A 327 54.35 1.55 -25.39
N ASN A 328 55.48 1.61 -26.08
CA ASN A 328 55.69 2.35 -27.32
C ASN A 328 54.81 1.82 -28.46
N GLY A 329 54.23 2.74 -29.23
CA GLY A 329 53.60 2.45 -30.52
C GLY A 329 53.02 3.73 -31.12
N LYS A 330 53.79 4.35 -32.02
CA LYS A 330 53.33 5.47 -32.86
C LYS A 330 52.25 4.94 -33.82
N GLU A 331 51.08 5.57 -33.88
CA GLU A 331 50.59 6.30 -35.05
C GLU A 331 49.17 6.87 -34.89
N GLN A 332 49.08 8.16 -35.23
CA GLN A 332 47.97 9.02 -35.67
C GLN A 332 46.50 8.62 -35.45
N SER A 333 45.78 9.48 -34.73
CA SER A 333 44.66 10.25 -35.31
C SER A 333 44.42 11.55 -34.52
N LYS A 334 44.26 12.65 -35.25
CA LYS A 334 44.01 14.01 -34.73
C LYS A 334 42.50 14.15 -34.51
N GLU A 335 42.03 13.99 -33.28
CA GLU A 335 40.89 14.74 -32.73
C GLU A 335 40.81 14.53 -31.20
N GLN A 336 40.54 15.62 -30.47
CA GLN A 336 40.34 15.71 -29.02
C GLN A 336 41.54 15.41 -28.08
N LYS A 337 42.51 16.33 -28.04
CA LYS A 337 43.36 16.52 -26.84
C LYS A 337 42.62 17.39 -25.82
N ILE A 338 41.73 16.81 -25.01
CA ILE A 338 41.39 17.39 -23.71
C ILE A 338 42.55 17.06 -22.77
N SER A 339 43.27 18.11 -22.33
CA SER A 339 44.28 18.07 -21.28
C SER A 339 43.71 17.37 -20.02
N LYS A 340 44.05 16.09 -19.83
CA LYS A 340 43.81 15.34 -18.59
C LYS A 340 44.72 15.88 -17.48
N LYS A 341 44.31 16.98 -16.84
CA LYS A 341 44.77 17.36 -15.50
C LYS A 341 43.69 16.97 -14.51
N SER A 342 44.06 16.30 -13.42
CA SER A 342 43.17 16.03 -12.28
C SER A 342 42.42 17.30 -11.87
N ARG A 343 41.12 17.38 -12.21
CA ARG A 343 40.30 18.57 -11.96
C ARG A 343 39.70 18.43 -10.57
N MET A 344 40.00 19.40 -9.69
CA MET A 344 39.32 19.46 -8.39
C MET A 344 37.79 19.55 -8.58
N PRO A 345 36.99 18.85 -7.74
CA PRO A 345 35.54 18.94 -7.80
C PRO A 345 35.05 20.37 -7.60
N THR A 346 34.17 20.82 -8.49
CA THR A 346 33.53 22.14 -8.42
C THR A 346 32.59 22.24 -7.22
N VAL A 347 32.24 23.46 -6.80
CA VAL A 347 31.28 23.69 -5.70
C VAL A 347 29.93 23.06 -6.00
N LYS A 348 29.44 23.15 -7.25
CA LYS A 348 28.19 22.51 -7.68
C LYS A 348 28.23 20.99 -7.53
N GLN A 349 29.32 20.34 -7.96
CA GLN A 349 29.48 18.89 -7.82
C GLN A 349 29.51 18.44 -6.35
N LYS A 350 30.20 19.20 -5.49
CA LYS A 350 30.20 18.94 -4.04
C LYS A 350 28.81 19.11 -3.43
N ALA A 351 28.06 20.12 -3.87
CA ALA A 351 26.69 20.35 -3.41
C ALA A 351 25.75 19.18 -3.74
N PHE A 352 25.82 18.62 -4.96
CA PHE A 352 25.02 17.43 -5.31
C PHE A 352 25.35 16.22 -4.45
N VAL A 353 26.64 15.95 -4.18
CA VAL A 353 27.02 14.86 -3.28
C VAL A 353 26.51 15.11 -1.85
N PHE A 354 26.56 16.35 -1.36
CA PHE A 354 25.99 16.70 -0.07
C PHE A 354 24.47 16.52 -0.03
N ILE A 355 23.75 16.93 -1.08
CA ILE A 355 22.30 16.71 -1.21
C ILE A 355 21.98 15.20 -1.20
N THR A 356 22.75 14.38 -1.92
CA THR A 356 22.61 12.92 -1.89
C THR A 356 22.80 12.36 -0.48
N LEU A 357 23.82 12.82 0.25
CA LEU A 357 24.07 12.37 1.63
C LEU A 357 22.98 12.85 2.60
N ALA A 358 22.50 14.09 2.44
CA ALA A 358 21.40 14.61 3.24
C ALA A 358 20.13 13.79 3.00
N TYR A 359 19.81 13.47 1.75
CA TYR A 359 18.69 12.59 1.40
C TYR A 359 18.83 11.21 2.07
N ILE A 360 20.01 10.58 1.98
CA ILE A 360 20.30 9.30 2.64
C ILE A 360 20.05 9.41 4.15
N GLY A 361 20.56 10.47 4.81
CA GLY A 361 20.34 10.71 6.23
C GLY A 361 18.86 10.87 6.59
N ILE A 362 18.10 11.60 5.78
CA ILE A 362 16.66 11.77 5.96
C ILE A 362 15.93 10.43 5.83
N GLN A 363 16.24 9.63 4.81
CA GLN A 363 15.58 8.34 4.58
C GLN A 363 15.95 7.28 5.62
N LEU A 364 17.13 7.39 6.25
CA LEU A 364 17.48 6.56 7.42
C LEU A 364 16.72 6.97 8.68
N PHE A 365 16.37 8.26 8.80
CA PHE A 365 15.72 8.83 9.98
C PHE A 365 14.19 8.69 9.95
N LEU A 366 13.55 9.09 8.84
CA LEU A 366 12.10 9.26 8.75
C LEU A 366 11.30 8.01 9.16
N PRO A 367 11.66 6.78 8.74
CA PRO A 367 10.92 5.57 9.13
C PRO A 367 10.85 5.32 10.65
N TYR A 368 11.76 5.91 11.43
CA TYR A 368 11.81 5.82 12.89
C TYR A 368 11.38 7.11 13.60
N SER A 369 10.89 8.12 12.87
CA SER A 369 10.54 9.43 13.44
C SER A 369 9.24 9.48 14.24
N HIS A 370 8.59 8.33 14.49
CA HIS A 370 7.30 8.20 15.19
C HIS A 370 7.32 8.69 16.65
N PHE A 371 8.51 8.84 17.25
CA PHE A 371 8.66 9.49 18.56
C PHE A 371 8.42 11.01 18.50
N VAL A 372 8.53 11.64 17.33
CA VAL A 372 8.18 13.04 17.08
C VAL A 372 6.69 13.14 16.76
N SER A 373 6.20 12.29 15.87
CA SER A 373 4.84 12.35 15.31
C SER A 373 3.82 11.52 16.12
N LYS A 374 3.81 11.67 17.45
CA LYS A 374 3.05 10.81 18.38
C LYS A 374 1.53 10.82 18.17
N GLY A 375 0.99 11.87 17.55
CA GLY A 375 -0.45 11.99 17.28
C GLY A 375 -0.99 11.03 16.24
N TYR A 376 -0.11 10.50 15.39
CA TYR A 376 -0.47 9.50 14.39
C TYR A 376 -0.38 8.07 14.95
N ASN A 377 0.24 7.88 16.12
CA ASN A 377 0.42 6.57 16.71
C ASN A 377 -0.92 6.07 17.26
N ALA A 378 -1.29 4.85 16.86
CA ALA A 378 -2.41 4.09 17.40
C ALA A 378 -1.87 2.73 17.87
N TRP A 379 -2.47 1.62 17.44
CA TRP A 379 -1.87 0.29 17.65
C TRP A 379 -0.59 0.11 16.82
N THR A 380 -0.47 0.82 15.70
CA THR A 380 0.77 0.94 14.92
C THR A 380 1.41 2.31 15.14
N GLN A 381 2.73 2.36 15.00
CA GLN A 381 3.51 3.58 15.24
C GLN A 381 3.67 4.41 13.96
N GLY A 382 3.45 5.72 14.05
CA GLY A 382 3.71 6.68 12.98
C GLY A 382 2.54 6.86 12.00
N LEU A 383 2.72 7.84 11.12
CA LEU A 383 1.84 8.06 9.98
C LEU A 383 1.88 6.84 9.04
N TYR A 384 0.72 6.37 8.60
CA TYR A 384 0.64 5.27 7.66
C TYR A 384 1.28 5.63 6.31
N GLY A 385 2.02 4.68 5.71
CA GLY A 385 2.43 4.75 4.31
C GLY A 385 3.76 5.45 4.00
N TYR A 386 4.64 5.69 4.97
CA TYR A 386 6.00 6.22 4.71
C TYR A 386 7.12 5.54 5.51
N SER A 387 6.80 4.65 6.44
CA SER A 387 7.72 3.95 7.35
C SER A 387 8.20 2.59 6.83
N TRP A 388 7.78 2.20 5.63
CA TRP A 388 8.07 0.90 5.00
C TRP A 388 7.50 -0.31 5.76
N ASP A 389 6.47 -0.09 6.58
CA ASP A 389 5.70 -1.15 7.24
C ASP A 389 4.80 -1.86 6.20
N MET A 390 5.40 -2.75 5.40
CA MET A 390 4.71 -3.45 4.31
C MET A 390 4.14 -4.78 4.78
N MET A 391 2.81 -4.82 4.90
CA MET A 391 1.98 -5.99 5.24
C MET A 391 2.29 -6.65 6.60
N VAL A 392 2.83 -5.91 7.57
CA VAL A 392 3.18 -6.47 8.90
C VAL A 392 1.95 -6.72 9.79
N HIS A 393 0.82 -6.06 9.50
CA HIS A 393 -0.37 -6.14 10.35
C HIS A 393 -1.61 -6.47 9.52
N SER A 394 -2.33 -7.52 9.90
CA SER A 394 -3.69 -7.80 9.46
C SER A 394 -4.68 -7.25 10.49
N TRP A 395 -5.78 -6.71 9.98
CA TRP A 395 -6.82 -6.10 10.78
C TRP A 395 -8.17 -6.69 10.39
N SER A 396 -9.01 -6.95 11.39
CA SER A 396 -10.42 -7.29 11.20
C SER A 396 -11.25 -6.27 11.96
N THR A 397 -12.27 -5.71 11.32
CA THR A 397 -13.21 -4.77 11.94
C THR A 397 -14.53 -5.49 12.10
N GLN A 398 -15.01 -5.63 13.33
CA GLN A 398 -16.29 -6.29 13.58
C GLN A 398 -17.46 -5.33 13.36
N HIS A 399 -17.39 -4.14 13.95
CA HIS A 399 -18.39 -3.10 13.71
C HIS A 399 -17.83 -1.70 13.99
N VAL A 400 -18.53 -0.71 13.42
CA VAL A 400 -18.33 0.72 13.66
C VAL A 400 -19.70 1.32 13.91
N ARG A 401 -19.92 1.92 15.08
CA ARG A 401 -21.16 2.64 15.41
C ARG A 401 -20.84 4.12 15.58
N VAL A 402 -21.60 4.97 14.89
CA VAL A 402 -21.52 6.42 15.03
C VAL A 402 -22.78 6.91 15.70
N LYS A 403 -22.66 7.39 16.93
CA LYS A 403 -23.75 7.97 17.72
C LYS A 403 -23.60 9.48 17.73
N VAL A 404 -24.64 10.19 17.31
CA VAL A 404 -24.71 11.65 17.35
C VAL A 404 -25.72 12.05 18.41
N VAL A 405 -25.33 13.01 19.24
CA VAL A 405 -26.20 13.62 20.25
C VAL A 405 -26.23 15.12 19.99
N ASP A 406 -27.40 15.68 19.70
CA ASP A 406 -27.55 17.13 19.65
C ASP A 406 -27.53 17.68 21.09
N GLN A 407 -26.55 18.51 21.40
CA GLN A 407 -26.36 19.05 22.75
C GLN A 407 -27.46 20.04 23.17
N VAL A 408 -28.29 20.50 22.23
CA VAL A 408 -29.41 21.41 22.51
C VAL A 408 -30.70 20.63 22.78
N SER A 409 -31.11 19.75 21.88
CA SER A 409 -32.34 18.97 22.05
C SER A 409 -32.18 17.75 22.97
N GLY A 410 -30.95 17.23 23.08
CA GLY A 410 -30.66 15.95 23.73
C GLY A 410 -31.02 14.73 22.88
N GLU A 411 -31.48 14.94 21.64
CA GLU A 411 -31.86 13.87 20.72
C GLU A 411 -30.64 13.05 20.30
N VAL A 412 -30.84 11.73 20.23
CA VAL A 412 -29.83 10.76 19.84
C VAL A 412 -30.17 10.19 18.47
N THR A 413 -29.24 10.28 17.54
CA THR A 413 -29.37 9.73 16.19
C THR A 413 -28.15 8.87 15.87
N TYR A 414 -28.36 7.77 15.14
CA TYR A 414 -27.27 6.93 14.64
C TYR A 414 -27.06 7.20 13.17
N ILE A 415 -25.80 7.33 12.77
CA ILE A 415 -25.43 7.62 11.38
C ILE A 415 -24.63 6.47 10.82
N ARG A 416 -24.91 6.12 9.57
CA ARG A 416 -24.12 5.15 8.83
C ARG A 416 -22.64 5.59 8.79
N PRO A 417 -21.68 4.76 9.20
CA PRO A 417 -20.26 5.14 9.24
C PRO A 417 -19.71 5.67 7.91
N SER A 418 -20.29 5.29 6.78
CA SER A 418 -19.88 5.68 5.42
C SER A 418 -20.68 6.84 4.81
N ALA A 419 -21.55 7.54 5.55
CA ALA A 419 -22.50 8.52 4.99
C ALA A 419 -21.88 9.58 4.05
N TRP A 420 -20.65 10.04 4.31
CA TRP A 420 -19.93 11.01 3.45
C TRP A 420 -18.61 10.46 2.88
N LEU A 421 -18.54 9.14 2.71
CA LEU A 421 -17.42 8.44 2.09
C LEU A 421 -17.93 7.76 0.82
N ARG A 422 -17.40 8.15 -0.34
CA ARG A 422 -17.85 7.60 -1.63
C ARG A 422 -17.17 6.29 -2.00
N GLU A 423 -16.04 5.97 -1.39
CA GLU A 423 -15.24 4.81 -1.81
C GLU A 423 -14.89 3.86 -0.67
N GLN A 424 -14.96 2.56 -0.96
CA GLN A 424 -14.55 1.52 -0.03
C GLN A 424 -13.09 1.65 0.43
N ARG A 425 -12.19 2.19 -0.42
CA ARG A 425 -10.78 2.44 -0.05
C ARG A 425 -10.63 3.50 1.07
N GLN A 426 -11.64 4.33 1.32
CA GLN A 426 -11.65 5.27 2.44
C GLN A 426 -11.93 4.60 3.80
N SER A 427 -12.23 3.30 3.84
CA SER A 427 -12.50 2.52 5.08
C SER A 427 -11.42 2.58 6.15
N ARG A 428 -10.19 3.01 5.83
CA ARG A 428 -9.08 3.13 6.79
C ARG A 428 -9.24 4.23 7.82
N TRP A 429 -10.19 5.15 7.63
CA TRP A 429 -10.33 6.31 8.52
C TRP A 429 -10.49 5.91 9.99
N ASN A 430 -11.22 4.82 10.26
CA ASN A 430 -11.50 4.30 11.60
C ASN A 430 -10.27 3.66 12.30
N SER A 431 -9.13 3.63 11.62
CA SER A 431 -7.88 3.04 12.09
C SER A 431 -6.85 4.07 12.54
N HIS A 432 -7.04 5.33 12.16
CA HIS A 432 -6.01 6.34 12.28
C HIS A 432 -6.53 7.57 13.01
N PRO A 433 -5.89 8.01 14.10
CA PRO A 433 -6.46 9.05 14.95
C PRO A 433 -6.70 10.39 14.24
N ASP A 434 -5.80 10.75 13.33
CA ASP A 434 -5.91 11.95 12.52
C ASP A 434 -7.10 11.90 11.57
N MET A 435 -7.30 10.75 10.92
CA MET A 435 -8.41 10.55 9.99
C MET A 435 -9.76 10.47 10.71
N ILE A 436 -9.81 9.82 11.88
CA ILE A 436 -10.99 9.86 12.76
C ILE A 436 -11.34 11.32 13.07
N LYS A 437 -10.36 12.11 13.54
CA LYS A 437 -10.62 13.50 13.88
C LYS A 437 -11.10 14.32 12.68
N GLN A 438 -10.48 14.14 11.51
CA GLN A 438 -10.88 14.82 10.28
C GLN A 438 -12.30 14.45 9.87
N TYR A 439 -12.64 13.16 9.86
CA TYR A 439 -13.97 12.70 9.46
C TYR A 439 -15.06 13.17 10.42
N MET A 440 -14.83 13.09 11.74
CA MET A 440 -15.80 13.56 12.74
C MET A 440 -16.02 15.07 12.67
N THR A 441 -14.97 15.85 12.37
CA THR A 441 -15.09 17.30 12.19
C THR A 441 -15.88 17.62 10.91
N CYS A 442 -15.58 16.95 9.80
CA CYS A 442 -16.31 17.09 8.55
C CYS A 442 -17.79 16.71 8.72
N MET A 443 -18.07 15.55 9.32
CA MET A 443 -19.42 15.08 9.64
C MET A 443 -20.19 16.09 10.49
N ALA A 444 -19.58 16.64 11.54
CA ALA A 444 -20.22 17.65 12.38
C ALA A 444 -20.58 18.93 11.60
N GLU A 445 -19.74 19.36 10.65
CA GLU A 445 -20.05 20.49 9.77
C GLU A 445 -21.20 20.17 8.80
N LYS A 446 -21.21 18.96 8.24
CA LYS A 446 -22.28 18.47 7.34
C LYS A 446 -23.63 18.40 8.05
N LEU A 447 -23.65 17.84 9.24
CA LEU A 447 -24.88 17.72 10.05
C LEU A 447 -25.50 19.07 10.37
N LYS A 448 -24.69 20.07 10.71
CA LYS A 448 -25.16 21.45 10.92
C LYS A 448 -25.67 22.12 9.66
N ALA A 449 -25.14 21.72 8.50
CA ALA A 449 -25.51 22.27 7.21
C ALA A 449 -26.78 21.63 6.61
N HIS A 450 -27.17 20.45 7.08
CA HIS A 450 -28.38 19.76 6.65
C HIS A 450 -29.61 20.25 7.45
N PRO A 451 -30.50 21.04 6.84
CA PRO A 451 -31.65 21.61 7.55
C PRO A 451 -32.66 20.55 8.01
N ASP A 452 -32.75 19.42 7.30
CA ASP A 452 -33.76 18.39 7.57
C ASP A 452 -33.48 17.58 8.85
N LEU A 453 -32.23 17.60 9.35
CA LEU A 453 -31.83 16.83 10.53
C LEU A 453 -32.06 17.59 11.84
N ASN A 454 -32.33 18.91 11.80
CA ASN A 454 -32.51 19.76 12.99
C ASN A 454 -31.37 19.67 14.05
N ILE A 455 -30.16 19.26 13.66
CA ILE A 455 -29.00 19.15 14.55
C ILE A 455 -28.20 20.46 14.54
N THR A 456 -28.05 21.11 15.70
CA THR A 456 -27.38 22.42 15.80
C THR A 456 -26.01 22.32 16.45
N GLN A 457 -25.87 21.46 17.46
CA GLN A 457 -24.64 21.24 18.21
C GLN A 457 -24.37 19.73 18.35
N PRO A 458 -23.90 19.05 17.28
CA PRO A 458 -23.59 17.64 17.33
C PRO A 458 -22.38 17.37 18.23
N ALA A 459 -22.56 16.48 19.21
CA ALA A 459 -21.49 15.71 19.82
C ALA A 459 -21.50 14.29 19.23
N ILE A 460 -20.34 13.80 18.82
CA ILE A 460 -20.23 12.54 18.08
C ILE A 460 -19.39 11.54 18.87
N TYR A 461 -19.97 10.38 19.16
CA TYR A 461 -19.36 9.28 19.89
C TYR A 461 -19.15 8.09 18.94
N LEU A 462 -17.99 7.45 19.06
CA LEU A 462 -17.61 6.35 18.19
C LEU A 462 -17.42 5.07 18.98
N ASP A 463 -18.05 4.00 18.51
CA ASP A 463 -17.74 2.65 18.94
C ASP A 463 -17.06 1.88 17.81
N VAL A 464 -15.79 1.51 17.99
CA VAL A 464 -14.97 0.88 16.94
C VAL A 464 -14.33 -0.38 17.51
N TRP A 465 -14.81 -1.54 17.05
CA TRP A 465 -14.33 -2.85 17.49
C TRP A 465 -13.48 -3.52 16.45
N ARG A 466 -12.25 -3.87 16.85
CA ARG A 466 -11.25 -4.42 15.93
C ARG A 466 -10.39 -5.48 16.57
N SER A 467 -9.83 -6.32 15.72
CA SER A 467 -8.78 -7.27 16.03
C SER A 467 -7.56 -6.98 15.15
N MET A 468 -6.38 -7.12 15.72
CA MET A 468 -5.11 -7.08 14.98
C MET A 468 -4.38 -8.40 15.16
N ASN A 469 -3.93 -9.00 14.04
CA ASN A 469 -3.14 -10.22 14.03
C ASN A 469 -3.79 -11.32 14.89
N ARG A 470 -5.08 -11.58 14.67
CA ARG A 470 -5.89 -12.64 15.34
C ARG A 470 -5.96 -12.56 16.87
N ARG A 471 -5.79 -11.38 17.47
CA ARG A 471 -6.10 -11.15 18.90
C ARG A 471 -7.62 -11.10 19.12
N PHE A 472 -8.04 -10.93 20.36
CA PHE A 472 -9.42 -10.61 20.71
C PHE A 472 -9.93 -9.39 19.92
N GLN A 473 -11.22 -9.36 19.62
CA GLN A 473 -11.92 -8.14 19.23
C GLN A 473 -11.96 -7.22 20.45
N GLN A 474 -11.46 -6.00 20.32
CA GLN A 474 -11.43 -5.01 21.38
C GLN A 474 -11.74 -3.61 20.86
N ARG A 475 -12.14 -2.72 21.77
CA ARG A 475 -12.35 -1.30 21.45
C ARG A 475 -11.03 -0.64 21.05
N MET A 476 -11.07 0.12 19.96
CA MET A 476 -9.96 0.95 19.50
C MET A 476 -10.08 2.40 19.98
N VAL A 477 -11.31 2.89 20.12
CA VAL A 477 -11.65 4.26 20.50
C VAL A 477 -12.45 4.23 21.80
N ASP A 478 -12.23 5.19 22.70
CA ASP A 478 -13.06 5.37 23.89
C ASP A 478 -14.47 5.85 23.47
N PRO A 479 -15.52 5.05 23.70
CA PRO A 479 -16.88 5.38 23.26
C PRO A 479 -17.52 6.53 24.05
N ASN A 480 -16.92 6.95 25.17
CA ASN A 480 -17.48 8.00 26.03
C ASN A 480 -16.93 9.41 25.71
N VAL A 481 -16.02 9.51 24.75
CA VAL A 481 -15.39 10.79 24.38
C VAL A 481 -16.11 11.39 23.17
N ASP A 482 -16.51 12.67 23.28
CA ASP A 482 -17.01 13.42 22.12
C ASP A 482 -15.85 13.74 21.16
N MET A 483 -15.87 13.10 19.99
CA MET A 483 -14.83 13.20 18.98
C MET A 483 -14.76 14.58 18.31
N VAL A 484 -15.84 15.37 18.36
CA VAL A 484 -15.86 16.73 17.80
C VAL A 484 -15.01 17.66 18.64
N THR A 485 -15.10 17.58 19.96
CA THR A 485 -14.29 18.39 20.89
C THR A 485 -12.98 17.73 21.33
N ALA A 486 -12.83 16.42 21.13
CA ALA A 486 -11.64 15.67 21.51
C ALA A 486 -10.33 16.30 20.99
N PRO A 487 -9.29 16.45 21.82
CA PRO A 487 -8.04 17.02 21.39
C PRO A 487 -7.27 16.04 20.48
N TRP A 488 -6.67 16.57 19.43
CA TRP A 488 -5.71 15.86 18.59
C TRP A 488 -4.58 16.81 18.19
N SER A 489 -3.34 16.29 18.14
CA SER A 489 -2.17 17.04 17.71
C SER A 489 -1.13 16.10 17.12
N PRO A 490 -0.46 16.45 16.00
CA PRO A 490 0.58 15.61 15.40
C PRO A 490 1.70 15.17 16.37
N PHE A 491 1.97 15.96 17.41
CA PHE A 491 3.14 15.78 18.28
C PHE A 491 2.82 15.21 19.66
N LYS A 492 1.53 15.07 20.02
CA LYS A 492 1.09 14.56 21.32
C LYS A 492 0.38 13.23 21.16
N LYS A 493 0.55 12.32 22.11
CA LYS A 493 -0.18 11.05 22.12
C LYS A 493 -1.68 11.32 22.21
N THR A 494 -2.46 10.63 21.40
CA THR A 494 -3.92 10.74 21.38
C THR A 494 -4.52 10.06 22.62
N PRO A 495 -5.27 10.77 23.49
CA PRO A 495 -5.72 10.22 24.76
C PRO A 495 -6.94 9.28 24.65
N TRP A 496 -7.73 9.42 23.58
CA TRP A 496 -8.98 8.67 23.36
C TRP A 496 -8.81 7.40 22.52
N ILE A 497 -7.57 7.03 22.18
CA ILE A 497 -7.25 5.75 21.54
C ILE A 497 -6.90 4.75 22.63
N GLN A 498 -7.64 3.65 22.66
CA GLN A 498 -7.42 2.56 23.60
C GLN A 498 -6.16 1.76 23.23
N PRO A 499 -5.34 1.34 24.22
CA PRO A 499 -4.15 0.56 23.95
C PRO A 499 -4.51 -0.83 23.40
N LEU A 500 -3.65 -1.37 22.54
CA LEU A 500 -3.76 -2.78 22.15
C LEU A 500 -3.45 -3.65 23.37
N LEU A 501 -4.32 -4.61 23.71
CA LEU A 501 -4.18 -5.50 24.87
C LEU A 501 -3.13 -6.59 24.58
N THR A 502 -1.87 -6.19 24.47
CA THR A 502 -0.75 -7.07 24.10
C THR A 502 -0.49 -8.17 25.12
N GLU A 503 -0.82 -7.95 26.38
CA GLU A 503 -0.77 -8.91 27.47
C GLU A 503 -1.68 -10.12 27.25
N LEU A 504 -2.73 -9.98 26.43
CA LEU A 504 -3.62 -11.07 26.04
C LEU A 504 -3.12 -11.86 24.81
N SER A 505 -2.00 -11.47 24.19
CA SER A 505 -1.45 -12.17 23.01
C SER A 505 -1.23 -13.68 23.21
N PRO A 506 -0.80 -14.19 24.40
CA PRO A 506 -0.67 -15.63 24.64
C PRO A 506 -1.97 -16.43 24.48
N TRP A 507 -3.14 -15.79 24.53
CA TRP A 507 -4.41 -16.47 24.31
C TRP A 507 -4.61 -16.95 22.87
N ARG A 508 -3.90 -16.40 21.88
CA ARG A 508 -4.12 -16.71 20.46
C ARG A 508 -4.16 -18.20 20.15
N GLU A 509 -3.22 -18.98 20.68
CA GLU A 509 -3.16 -20.43 20.48
C GLU A 509 -4.43 -21.10 21.02
N LYS A 510 -4.86 -20.68 22.22
CA LYS A 510 -6.11 -21.15 22.84
C LYS A 510 -7.34 -20.71 22.04
N LEU A 511 -7.38 -19.50 21.48
CA LEU A 511 -8.49 -19.05 20.63
C LEU A 511 -8.60 -19.88 19.36
N VAL A 512 -7.46 -20.20 18.74
CA VAL A 512 -7.39 -21.08 17.56
C VAL A 512 -7.88 -22.48 17.93
N GLN A 513 -7.46 -23.03 19.07
CA GLN A 513 -7.91 -24.33 19.55
C GLN A 513 -9.43 -24.35 19.79
N ILE A 514 -9.98 -23.36 20.50
CA ILE A 514 -11.43 -23.28 20.76
C ILE A 514 -12.22 -23.21 19.45
N ARG A 515 -11.75 -22.42 18.47
CA ARG A 515 -12.39 -22.34 17.16
C ARG A 515 -12.38 -23.68 16.43
N LYS A 516 -11.27 -24.42 16.50
CA LYS A 516 -11.13 -25.75 15.90
C LYS A 516 -12.10 -26.75 16.56
N GLU A 517 -12.13 -26.79 17.89
CA GLU A 517 -13.03 -27.66 18.65
C GLU A 517 -14.51 -27.34 18.39
N LEU A 518 -14.89 -26.07 18.26
CA LEU A 518 -16.25 -25.69 17.91
C LEU A 518 -16.63 -26.17 16.51
N LYS A 519 -15.73 -25.97 15.54
CA LYS A 519 -15.94 -26.40 14.15
C LYS A 519 -16.07 -27.92 14.02
N GLU A 520 -15.34 -28.68 14.83
CA GLU A 520 -15.48 -30.15 14.90
C GLU A 520 -16.85 -30.58 15.48
N LYS A 521 -17.49 -29.75 16.30
CA LYS A 521 -18.79 -30.03 16.93
C LYS A 521 -19.99 -29.55 16.08
N SER A 522 -19.87 -28.39 15.44
CA SER A 522 -20.95 -27.76 14.69
C SER A 522 -20.40 -26.98 13.50
N ASN A 523 -20.95 -27.27 12.31
CA ASN A 523 -20.66 -26.53 11.09
C ASN A 523 -21.53 -25.26 10.93
N PHE A 524 -22.47 -25.03 11.84
CA PHE A 524 -23.47 -23.96 11.81
C PHE A 524 -23.25 -22.91 12.91
N SER A 525 -22.15 -23.05 13.65
CA SER A 525 -21.84 -22.21 14.79
C SER A 525 -20.63 -21.33 14.49
N GLU A 526 -20.76 -20.05 14.75
CA GLU A 526 -19.70 -19.07 14.66
C GLU A 526 -19.26 -18.60 16.03
N ILE A 527 -17.99 -18.19 16.12
CA ILE A 527 -17.41 -17.72 17.38
C ILE A 527 -16.74 -16.37 17.23
N THR A 528 -17.10 -15.46 18.14
CA THR A 528 -16.46 -14.16 18.29
C THR A 528 -15.82 -14.09 19.68
N PHE A 529 -14.52 -13.80 19.72
CA PHE A 529 -13.78 -13.58 20.95
C PHE A 529 -13.65 -12.08 21.22
N VAL A 530 -14.12 -11.64 22.39
CA VAL A 530 -14.21 -10.23 22.78
C VAL A 530 -13.35 -9.97 24.00
N ALA A 531 -12.65 -8.83 24.04
CA ALA A 531 -11.99 -8.29 25.22
C ALA A 531 -12.32 -6.81 25.36
N ASP A 532 -12.79 -6.39 26.54
CA ASP A 532 -13.18 -4.99 26.80
C ASP A 532 -12.55 -4.46 28.09
N PHE A 533 -12.49 -3.14 28.18
CA PHE A 533 -11.80 -2.40 29.24
C PHE A 533 -12.68 -2.24 30.49
N PRO A 534 -12.06 -2.18 31.68
CA PRO A 534 -12.76 -1.88 32.94
C PRO A 534 -13.69 -0.66 32.85
N GLY A 535 -14.92 -0.81 33.34
CA GLY A 535 -15.90 0.26 33.42
C GLY A 535 -16.63 0.59 32.10
N LEU A 536 -16.30 -0.09 31.00
CA LEU A 536 -17.05 0.01 29.76
C LEU A 536 -18.19 -1.02 29.70
N LEU A 537 -19.16 -0.73 28.82
CA LEU A 537 -20.29 -1.62 28.54
C LEU A 537 -20.40 -1.85 27.03
N LEU A 538 -20.78 -3.06 26.64
CA LEU A 538 -21.15 -3.41 25.26
C LEU A 538 -22.66 -3.65 25.20
N GLU A 539 -23.37 -2.79 24.49
CA GLU A 539 -24.75 -3.00 24.09
C GLU A 539 -24.76 -3.72 22.74
N ASN A 540 -25.43 -4.87 22.65
CA ASN A 540 -25.51 -5.65 21.42
C ASN A 540 -26.92 -6.22 21.23
N PHE A 541 -27.43 -6.17 20.00
CA PHE A 541 -28.68 -6.80 19.62
C PHE A 541 -28.41 -8.17 19.01
N VAL A 542 -29.20 -9.17 19.41
CA VAL A 542 -29.15 -10.52 18.84
C VAL A 542 -30.39 -10.71 17.96
N ALA A 543 -30.18 -10.98 16.67
CA ALA A 543 -31.28 -11.24 15.74
C ALA A 543 -32.10 -12.49 16.14
N GLU A 544 -33.37 -12.53 15.76
CA GLU A 544 -34.29 -13.63 16.08
C GLU A 544 -33.77 -15.01 15.64
N GLU A 545 -33.08 -15.04 14.50
CA GLU A 545 -32.58 -16.25 13.85
C GLU A 545 -31.34 -16.85 14.52
N LEU A 546 -30.72 -16.13 15.46
CA LEU A 546 -29.47 -16.52 16.10
C LEU A 546 -29.70 -17.06 17.50
N ASN A 547 -29.36 -18.32 17.73
CA ASN A 547 -29.23 -18.83 19.09
C ASN A 547 -27.84 -18.49 19.62
N THR A 548 -27.79 -17.65 20.66
CA THR A 548 -26.53 -17.08 21.14
C THR A 548 -26.25 -17.50 22.57
N SER A 549 -25.02 -17.96 22.82
CA SER A 549 -24.49 -18.11 24.17
C SER A 549 -23.26 -17.25 24.40
N LEU A 550 -23.09 -16.82 25.65
CA LEU A 550 -21.93 -16.08 26.12
C LEU A 550 -21.21 -16.93 27.17
N THR A 551 -19.91 -17.16 26.97
CA THR A 551 -19.06 -17.82 27.95
C THR A 551 -17.93 -16.89 28.39
N LEU A 552 -17.76 -16.71 29.69
CA LEU A 552 -16.67 -15.89 30.21
C LEU A 552 -15.34 -16.67 30.21
N LEU A 553 -14.30 -16.07 29.62
CA LEU A 553 -12.96 -16.67 29.51
C LEU A 553 -11.97 -16.13 30.54
N HIS A 554 -12.09 -14.84 30.88
CA HIS A 554 -11.22 -14.15 31.83
C HIS A 554 -11.88 -12.89 32.41
N GLY A 555 -11.52 -12.51 33.63
CA GLY A 555 -12.07 -11.32 34.29
C GLY A 555 -13.42 -11.58 34.95
N LYS A 556 -14.28 -10.56 34.97
CA LYS A 556 -15.63 -10.63 35.53
C LYS A 556 -16.56 -9.70 34.76
N VAL A 557 -17.68 -10.26 34.27
CA VAL A 557 -18.70 -9.49 33.56
C VAL A 557 -20.05 -9.63 34.24
N LYS A 558 -20.86 -8.60 34.06
CA LYS A 558 -22.28 -8.60 34.42
C LYS A 558 -23.07 -8.39 33.15
N VAL A 559 -24.02 -9.27 32.86
CA VAL A 559 -24.82 -9.26 31.65
C VAL A 559 -26.25 -8.91 32.02
N GLU A 560 -26.80 -7.88 31.38
CA GLU A 560 -28.15 -7.41 31.57
C GLU A 560 -29.00 -7.72 30.34
N PHE A 561 -30.13 -8.39 30.55
CA PHE A 561 -31.18 -8.62 29.55
C PHE A 561 -32.48 -8.91 30.30
N ASN A 562 -33.65 -8.73 29.67
CA ASN A 562 -34.95 -8.91 30.33
C ASN A 562 -35.09 -8.12 31.66
N ASN A 563 -34.47 -6.94 31.75
CA ASN A 563 -34.36 -6.12 32.97
C ASN A 563 -33.79 -6.86 34.19
N LYS A 564 -33.00 -7.91 33.98
CA LYS A 564 -32.34 -8.69 35.01
C LYS A 564 -30.84 -8.70 34.80
N ASN A 565 -30.14 -8.71 35.93
CA ASN A 565 -28.70 -8.62 36.01
C ASN A 565 -28.12 -10.00 36.36
N HIS A 566 -27.35 -10.56 35.44
CA HIS A 566 -26.69 -11.85 35.57
C HIS A 566 -25.19 -11.64 35.75
N THR A 567 -24.63 -12.09 36.87
CA THR A 567 -23.17 -12.09 37.04
C THR A 567 -22.64 -13.39 36.49
N VAL A 568 -21.67 -13.33 35.58
CA VAL A 568 -21.09 -14.51 34.94
C VAL A 568 -19.69 -14.69 35.47
N GLU A 569 -19.38 -15.87 35.98
CA GLU A 569 -18.04 -16.24 36.46
C GLU A 569 -17.24 -16.99 35.37
N VAL A 570 -15.92 -17.09 35.54
CA VAL A 570 -15.05 -17.67 34.49
C VAL A 570 -15.41 -19.14 34.24
N GLY A 571 -15.65 -19.48 32.97
CA GLY A 571 -16.08 -20.81 32.53
C GLY A 571 -17.59 -21.03 32.58
N GLU A 572 -18.36 -20.10 33.15
CA GLU A 572 -19.82 -20.12 33.12
C GLU A 572 -20.33 -19.71 31.74
N GLU A 573 -21.34 -20.42 31.26
CA GLU A 573 -22.05 -20.16 30.00
C GLU A 573 -23.48 -19.73 30.31
N ILE A 574 -23.91 -18.62 29.69
CA ILE A 574 -25.28 -18.13 29.76
C ILE A 574 -25.87 -18.04 28.35
N SER A 575 -27.16 -18.34 28.23
CA SER A 575 -27.91 -18.15 26.99
C SER A 575 -28.45 -16.73 26.93
N ILE A 576 -28.24 -16.07 25.80
CA ILE A 576 -28.69 -14.70 25.52
C ILE A 576 -30.00 -14.79 24.72
N PRO A 577 -31.05 -14.04 25.11
CA PRO A 577 -32.30 -14.05 24.37
C PRO A 577 -32.12 -13.53 22.94
N SER A 578 -32.74 -14.22 21.98
CA SER A 578 -32.83 -13.78 20.58
C SER A 578 -33.92 -12.71 20.43
N ASN A 579 -33.78 -11.87 19.39
CA ASN A 579 -34.66 -10.72 19.12
C ASN A 579 -34.73 -9.71 20.29
N ASP A 580 -33.62 -9.56 21.03
CA ASP A 580 -33.52 -8.66 22.16
C ASP A 580 -32.11 -8.06 22.24
N THR A 581 -32.00 -6.95 22.97
CA THR A 581 -30.74 -6.27 23.25
C THR A 581 -30.24 -6.68 24.64
N HIS A 582 -28.97 -7.04 24.74
CA HIS A 582 -28.30 -7.26 26.00
C HIS A 582 -27.15 -6.30 26.19
N VAL A 583 -26.80 -6.06 27.45
CA VAL A 583 -25.69 -5.19 27.84
C VAL A 583 -24.68 -5.98 28.66
N VAL A 584 -23.44 -6.05 28.19
CA VAL A 584 -22.33 -6.66 28.92
C VAL A 584 -21.52 -5.56 29.60
N TYR A 585 -21.51 -5.53 30.93
CA TYR A 585 -20.70 -4.62 31.73
C TYR A 585 -19.39 -5.30 32.14
N THR A 586 -18.27 -4.64 31.85
CA THR A 586 -16.95 -5.06 32.33
C THR A 586 -16.72 -4.52 33.73
N VAL A 587 -16.88 -5.37 34.75
CA VAL A 587 -16.88 -4.96 36.17
C VAL A 587 -15.57 -5.26 36.91
N SER A 588 -14.63 -5.96 36.26
CA SER A 588 -13.31 -6.24 36.81
C SER A 588 -12.36 -5.04 36.71
N ASP A 589 -11.36 -5.00 37.60
CA ASP A 589 -10.27 -3.99 37.59
C ASP A 589 -9.29 -4.18 36.42
N GLN A 590 -9.34 -5.33 35.76
CA GLN A 590 -8.55 -5.69 34.57
C GLN A 590 -9.50 -5.93 33.39
N PRO A 591 -9.02 -5.92 32.14
CA PRO A 591 -9.84 -6.28 30.98
C PRO A 591 -10.53 -7.64 31.17
N SER A 592 -11.80 -7.72 30.79
CA SER A 592 -12.54 -9.00 30.75
C SER A 592 -12.59 -9.54 29.34
N CYS A 593 -12.51 -10.86 29.22
CA CYS A 593 -12.58 -11.56 27.94
C CYS A 593 -13.69 -12.58 27.96
N TRP A 594 -14.54 -12.57 26.93
CA TRP A 594 -15.60 -13.55 26.75
C TRP A 594 -15.68 -14.00 25.29
N MET A 595 -16.42 -15.06 25.04
CA MET A 595 -16.75 -15.50 23.70
C MET A 595 -18.26 -15.51 23.51
N TYR A 596 -18.69 -15.09 22.33
CA TYR A 596 -20.02 -15.37 21.83
C TYR A 596 -19.96 -16.58 20.90
N ILE A 597 -20.89 -17.50 21.09
CA ILE A 597 -21.17 -18.57 20.12
C ILE A 597 -22.55 -18.29 19.55
N PHE A 598 -22.60 -18.06 18.24
CA PHE A 598 -23.83 -17.85 17.49
C PHE A 598 -24.13 -19.11 16.70
N THR A 599 -25.36 -19.61 16.75
CA THR A 599 -25.81 -20.70 15.89
C THR A 599 -26.96 -20.21 15.03
N ASN A 600 -26.77 -20.23 13.71
CA ASN A 600 -27.78 -19.78 12.77
C ASN A 600 -28.89 -20.84 12.66
N THR A 601 -30.07 -20.54 13.22
CA THR A 601 -31.20 -21.46 13.22
C THR A 601 -31.87 -21.56 11.85
N THR A 602 -31.80 -20.51 11.04
CA THR A 602 -32.33 -20.50 9.66
C THR A 602 -31.55 -21.46 8.78
N GLU A 603 -30.22 -21.39 8.78
CA GLU A 603 -29.36 -22.32 8.05
C GLU A 603 -29.55 -23.76 8.51
N TRP A 604 -29.70 -23.96 9.83
CA TRP A 604 -29.94 -25.28 10.40
C TRP A 604 -31.28 -25.89 9.97
N ASN A 605 -32.34 -25.07 9.89
CA ASN A 605 -33.69 -25.51 9.55
C ASN A 605 -33.92 -25.64 8.04
N ASN A 606 -33.17 -24.92 7.21
CA ASN A 606 -33.26 -25.02 5.75
C ASN A 606 -32.53 -26.27 5.26
N GLU A 607 -33.28 -27.30 4.86
CA GLU A 607 -32.71 -28.59 4.40
C GLU A 607 -31.71 -28.43 3.25
N THR A 608 -31.93 -27.48 2.33
CA THR A 608 -31.04 -27.27 1.19
C THR A 608 -29.70 -26.71 1.63
N ILE A 609 -29.72 -25.63 2.42
CA ILE A 609 -28.52 -24.97 2.94
C ILE A 609 -27.79 -25.91 3.90
N ARG A 610 -28.51 -26.59 4.78
CA ARG A 610 -27.96 -27.60 5.68
C ARG A 610 -27.25 -28.72 4.92
N ASN A 611 -27.85 -29.21 3.84
CA ASN A 611 -27.22 -30.21 2.98
C ASN A 611 -25.96 -29.64 2.33
N TRP A 612 -25.99 -28.41 1.82
CA TRP A 612 -24.81 -27.74 1.27
C TRP A 612 -23.68 -27.54 2.29
N ILE A 613 -24.00 -27.25 3.55
CA ILE A 613 -23.01 -27.07 4.62
C ILE A 613 -22.39 -28.41 5.05
N LEU A 614 -23.22 -29.46 5.19
CA LEU A 614 -22.76 -30.81 5.57
C LEU A 614 -22.06 -31.53 4.42
N HIS A 615 -22.48 -31.26 3.19
CA HIS A 615 -21.99 -31.83 1.94
C HIS A 615 -21.61 -30.70 0.97
N PRO A 616 -20.48 -30.00 1.21
CA PRO A 616 -20.04 -28.88 0.37
C PRO A 616 -19.97 -29.24 -1.12
N GLU A 617 -19.66 -30.48 -1.46
CA GLU A 617 -19.63 -31.01 -2.83
C GLU A 617 -20.99 -30.94 -3.56
N THR A 618 -22.10 -30.79 -2.85
CA THR A 618 -23.44 -30.67 -3.43
C THR A 618 -23.84 -29.22 -3.73
N SER A 619 -23.12 -28.24 -3.15
CA SER A 619 -23.37 -26.82 -3.39
C SER A 619 -22.87 -26.42 -4.77
N PRO A 620 -23.70 -25.78 -5.63
CA PRO A 620 -23.26 -25.32 -6.94
C PRO A 620 -22.06 -24.36 -6.89
N SER A 621 -22.02 -23.49 -5.87
CA SER A 621 -20.94 -22.53 -5.69
C SER A 621 -19.64 -23.22 -5.29
N GLN A 622 -19.71 -24.23 -4.41
CA GLN A 622 -18.57 -25.02 -3.99
C GLN A 622 -18.09 -25.96 -5.09
N GLN A 623 -18.97 -26.55 -5.91
CA GLN A 623 -18.58 -27.32 -7.09
C GLN A 623 -17.76 -26.46 -8.06
N LYS A 624 -18.18 -25.22 -8.32
CA LYS A 624 -17.41 -24.27 -9.13
C LYS A 624 -16.06 -23.96 -8.49
N LYS A 625 -16.00 -23.74 -7.18
CA LYS A 625 -14.73 -23.53 -6.43
C LYS A 625 -13.81 -24.76 -6.47
N MET A 626 -14.36 -25.96 -6.34
CA MET A 626 -13.61 -27.22 -6.42
C MET A 626 -13.09 -27.45 -7.85
N ALA A 627 -13.89 -27.17 -8.87
CA ALA A 627 -13.45 -27.23 -10.26
C ALA A 627 -12.28 -26.28 -10.53
N LEU A 628 -12.32 -25.06 -9.99
CA LEU A 628 -11.20 -24.10 -10.03
C LEU A 628 -9.98 -24.57 -9.24
N LYS A 629 -10.17 -25.22 -8.08
CA LYS A 629 -9.06 -25.81 -7.29
C LYS A 629 -8.42 -27.02 -7.95
N ASN A 630 -9.15 -27.75 -8.78
CA ASN A 630 -8.65 -28.92 -9.51
C ASN A 630 -7.84 -28.56 -10.76
N LEU A 631 -7.71 -27.27 -11.08
CA LEU A 631 -6.87 -26.81 -12.16
C LEU A 631 -5.40 -27.14 -11.88
N THR A 632 -4.71 -27.58 -12.93
CA THR A 632 -3.26 -27.76 -12.88
C THR A 632 -2.56 -26.41 -12.71
N THR A 633 -1.35 -26.42 -12.15
CA THR A 633 -0.50 -25.21 -12.04
C THR A 633 -0.30 -24.50 -13.40
N LEU A 634 -0.28 -25.25 -14.51
CA LEU A 634 -0.18 -24.69 -15.86
C LEU A 634 -1.47 -23.97 -16.29
N GLU A 635 -2.64 -24.52 -15.99
CA GLU A 635 -3.93 -23.88 -16.25
C GLU A 635 -4.11 -22.62 -15.40
N ASN A 636 -3.77 -22.69 -14.10
CA ASN A 636 -3.76 -21.53 -13.22
C ASN A 636 -2.81 -20.44 -13.73
N PHE A 637 -1.61 -20.80 -14.18
CA PHE A 637 -0.68 -19.85 -14.78
C PHE A 637 -1.23 -19.21 -16.08
N ARG A 638 -1.93 -20.00 -16.91
CA ARG A 638 -2.59 -19.50 -18.12
C ARG A 638 -3.72 -18.52 -17.78
N LEU A 639 -4.56 -18.85 -16.80
CA LEU A 639 -5.63 -17.96 -16.33
C LEU A 639 -5.05 -16.68 -15.73
N PHE A 640 -4.01 -16.78 -14.90
CA PHE A 640 -3.29 -15.62 -14.37
C PHE A 640 -2.74 -14.73 -15.49
N THR A 641 -2.13 -15.33 -16.52
CA THR A 641 -1.58 -14.56 -17.65
C THR A 641 -2.68 -13.85 -18.44
N LEU A 642 -3.83 -14.52 -18.65
CA LEU A 642 -5.00 -13.93 -19.31
C LEU A 642 -5.60 -12.80 -18.48
N ASP A 643 -5.78 -13.01 -17.17
CA ASP A 643 -6.24 -11.99 -16.23
C ASP A 643 -5.36 -10.74 -16.29
N LYS A 644 -4.03 -10.90 -16.18
CA LYS A 644 -3.11 -9.77 -16.30
C LYS A 644 -3.18 -9.10 -17.67
N PHE A 645 -3.31 -9.86 -18.74
CA PHE A 645 -3.52 -9.29 -20.07
C PHE A 645 -4.79 -8.43 -20.12
N PHE A 646 -5.90 -8.90 -19.56
CA PHE A 646 -7.15 -8.13 -19.50
C PHE A 646 -7.02 -6.88 -18.62
N VAL A 647 -6.35 -6.97 -17.46
CA VAL A 647 -6.07 -5.81 -16.61
C VAL A 647 -5.24 -4.76 -17.35
N PHE A 648 -4.16 -5.16 -18.03
CA PHE A 648 -3.34 -4.22 -18.81
C PHE A 648 -4.09 -3.65 -20.02
N ARG A 649 -4.89 -4.48 -20.71
CA ARG A 649 -5.77 -4.03 -21.79
C ARG A 649 -6.77 -3.00 -21.29
N GLN A 650 -7.45 -3.28 -20.17
CA GLN A 650 -8.41 -2.37 -19.57
C GLN A 650 -7.75 -1.08 -19.11
N THR A 651 -6.57 -1.15 -18.50
CA THR A 651 -5.77 0.03 -18.12
C THR A 651 -5.46 0.91 -19.32
N PHE A 652 -5.06 0.30 -20.45
CA PHE A 652 -4.83 1.01 -21.69
C PHE A 652 -6.11 1.68 -22.22
N LEU A 653 -7.24 0.96 -22.24
CA LEU A 653 -8.53 1.51 -22.64
C LEU A 653 -8.97 2.66 -21.72
N ASN A 654 -8.89 2.50 -20.41
CA ASN A 654 -9.18 3.52 -19.41
C ASN A 654 -8.31 4.76 -19.60
N THR A 655 -7.04 4.58 -19.98
CA THR A 655 -6.16 5.70 -20.34
C THR A 655 -6.68 6.42 -21.58
N CYS A 656 -7.09 5.69 -22.62
CA CYS A 656 -7.68 6.27 -23.82
C CYS A 656 -8.99 7.02 -23.51
N TYR A 657 -9.87 6.44 -22.69
CA TYR A 657 -11.13 7.08 -22.26
C TYR A 657 -10.87 8.33 -21.43
N ALA A 658 -9.97 8.28 -20.44
CA ALA A 658 -9.62 9.45 -19.63
C ALA A 658 -9.05 10.59 -20.48
N LEU A 659 -8.24 10.27 -21.50
CA LEU A 659 -7.74 11.27 -22.45
C LEU A 659 -8.86 11.81 -23.35
N ALA A 660 -9.74 10.95 -23.86
CA ALA A 660 -10.87 11.36 -24.69
C ALA A 660 -11.89 12.21 -23.92
N HIS A 661 -12.12 11.91 -22.65
CA HIS A 661 -12.93 12.72 -21.74
C HIS A 661 -12.34 14.12 -21.60
N LEU A 662 -11.03 14.22 -21.32
CA LEU A 662 -10.34 15.51 -21.18
C LEU A 662 -10.30 16.34 -22.47
N THR A 663 -10.18 15.70 -23.65
CA THR A 663 -10.05 16.43 -24.92
C THR A 663 -11.38 16.74 -25.58
N SER A 664 -12.37 15.86 -25.40
CA SER A 664 -13.59 15.82 -26.22
C SER A 664 -14.87 15.78 -25.39
N GLY A 665 -14.80 15.69 -24.06
CA GLY A 665 -15.96 15.60 -23.17
C GLY A 665 -16.73 14.28 -23.30
N ILE A 666 -16.11 13.24 -23.85
CA ILE A 666 -16.75 11.92 -23.98
C ILE A 666 -16.69 11.25 -22.61
N GLU A 667 -17.84 11.20 -21.93
CA GLU A 667 -17.97 10.44 -20.69
C GLU A 667 -17.85 8.94 -20.99
N PRO A 668 -17.11 8.16 -20.19
CA PRO A 668 -17.19 6.72 -20.26
C PRO A 668 -18.62 6.29 -19.91
N GLU A 669 -19.19 5.35 -20.67
CA GLU A 669 -20.39 4.64 -20.22
C GLU A 669 -19.98 3.90 -18.94
N TYR A 670 -20.47 4.42 -17.80
CA TYR A 670 -20.43 3.71 -16.55
C TYR A 670 -21.41 2.54 -16.69
N GLU A 671 -20.90 1.36 -17.02
CA GLU A 671 -21.53 0.20 -16.42
C GLU A 671 -21.30 0.44 -14.92
N ASP A 672 -22.39 0.69 -14.20
CA ASP A 672 -22.45 0.40 -12.78
C ASP A 672 -22.13 -1.09 -12.67
N GLU A 673 -20.84 -1.43 -12.74
CA GLU A 673 -20.32 -2.48 -11.91
C GLU A 673 -20.69 -1.99 -10.51
N GLU A 674 -21.88 -2.40 -10.04
CA GLU A 674 -21.95 -2.98 -8.71
C GLU A 674 -20.63 -3.73 -8.60
N ASP A 675 -19.70 -3.14 -7.85
CA ASP A 675 -18.42 -3.74 -7.57
C ASP A 675 -18.74 -4.92 -6.63
N ASP A 676 -19.42 -5.92 -7.18
CA ASP A 676 -19.11 -7.34 -7.14
C ASP A 676 -17.66 -7.58 -7.63
N GLY A 677 -16.75 -6.62 -7.44
CA GLY A 677 -15.61 -6.81 -6.58
C GLY A 677 -15.90 -7.87 -5.54
N TYR A 678 -15.77 -9.13 -5.97
CA TYR A 678 -14.72 -10.01 -5.50
C TYR A 678 -13.71 -9.20 -4.69
N SER A 679 -14.10 -8.95 -3.44
CA SER A 679 -13.22 -8.98 -2.30
C SER A 679 -12.46 -10.28 -2.41
N SER A 680 -11.36 -10.18 -3.14
CA SER A 680 -10.26 -11.07 -3.03
C SER A 680 -9.34 -10.33 -2.02
N GLU A 681 -9.62 -10.30 -0.70
CA GLU A 681 -9.74 -11.45 0.21
C GLU A 681 -10.01 -12.76 -0.50
N GLN A 682 -9.06 -13.17 -1.33
CA GLN A 682 -9.09 -14.50 -1.88
C GLN A 682 -8.75 -15.36 -0.68
N LYS A 683 -9.82 -15.73 0.03
CA LYS A 683 -9.88 -16.49 1.28
C LYS A 683 -8.47 -16.81 1.75
N THR A 684 -7.86 -15.86 2.46
CA THR A 684 -6.76 -16.13 3.37
C THR A 684 -7.31 -17.06 4.42
N GLY A 685 -7.39 -18.34 4.07
CA GLY A 685 -7.97 -19.44 4.82
C GLY A 685 -8.75 -19.04 6.06
N HIS A 686 -9.87 -18.32 5.90
CA HIS A 686 -10.93 -18.37 6.88
C HIS A 686 -11.75 -19.60 6.52
N GLU A 687 -11.25 -20.70 7.04
CA GLU A 687 -12.10 -21.81 7.41
C GLU A 687 -12.80 -21.48 8.73
N GLY A 688 -13.62 -20.44 8.70
CA GLY A 688 -14.86 -20.34 9.47
C GLY A 688 -15.91 -19.99 8.41
N ASN A 689 -16.91 -20.86 8.23
CA ASN A 689 -18.03 -20.56 7.36
C ASN A 689 -18.63 -19.22 7.79
N GLN A 690 -18.68 -18.28 6.87
CA GLN A 690 -19.64 -17.19 6.81
C GLN A 690 -20.18 -17.28 5.40
N ASP A 691 -21.25 -18.07 5.23
CA ASP A 691 -22.04 -18.10 4.01
C ASP A 691 -23.32 -17.29 4.31
N GLU A 692 -23.55 -16.25 3.49
CA GLU A 692 -24.84 -15.65 3.14
C GLU A 692 -25.94 -15.59 4.22
N THR A 693 -26.12 -14.42 4.85
CA THR A 693 -27.47 -13.93 5.19
C THR A 693 -27.56 -12.41 5.04
N SER A 694 -28.65 -12.00 4.39
CA SER A 694 -29.09 -10.67 4.00
C SER A 694 -29.18 -9.70 5.17
N SER A 695 -28.51 -8.55 5.07
CA SER A 695 -28.93 -7.33 5.76
C SER A 695 -30.08 -6.70 4.98
N ASN A 696 -31.31 -7.14 5.25
CA ASN A 696 -32.48 -6.31 4.97
C ASN A 696 -32.54 -5.24 6.06
N ASP A 697 -32.25 -4.01 5.68
CA ASP A 697 -32.54 -2.82 6.48
C ASP A 697 -34.07 -2.70 6.64
N ASP A 698 -34.51 -2.56 7.88
CA ASP A 698 -35.91 -2.27 8.25
C ASP A 698 -36.35 -0.92 7.65
N ASP A 699 -37.40 -0.97 6.83
CA ASP A 699 -38.18 0.20 6.46
C ASP A 699 -39.47 0.22 7.29
N THR A 700 -39.71 1.35 7.95
CA THR A 700 -40.82 1.60 8.85
C THR A 700 -42.18 1.44 8.15
N GLY A 701 -43.10 0.72 8.81
CA GLY A 701 -44.32 0.23 8.19
C GLY A 701 -45.37 1.26 7.73
N HIS A 702 -46.10 0.89 6.68
CA HIS A 702 -47.48 1.31 6.45
C HIS A 702 -48.32 0.16 5.87
N VAL A 703 -49.52 0.05 6.42
CA VAL A 703 -50.55 -0.98 6.23
C VAL A 703 -51.25 -0.83 4.87
N GLY A 704 -51.55 -1.93 4.16
CA GLY A 704 -52.55 -1.91 3.08
C GLY A 704 -52.57 -3.05 2.05
N ASP A 705 -53.28 -4.12 2.38
CA ASP A 705 -54.30 -4.84 1.57
C ASP A 705 -53.97 -5.62 0.26
N SER A 706 -54.23 -6.94 0.34
CA SER A 706 -54.86 -7.85 -0.65
C SER A 706 -54.21 -8.20 -2.02
N GLY A 707 -54.17 -9.51 -2.33
CA GLY A 707 -54.54 -10.02 -3.66
C GLY A 707 -53.57 -10.97 -4.40
N GLU A 708 -53.76 -12.28 -4.19
CA GLU A 708 -53.54 -13.48 -5.07
C GLU A 708 -52.49 -13.59 -6.21
N PRO A 709 -52.01 -14.83 -6.50
CA PRO A 709 -50.83 -15.10 -7.32
C PRO A 709 -51.14 -15.51 -8.77
N ARG A 710 -50.20 -15.26 -9.71
CA ARG A 710 -50.14 -15.99 -10.99
C ARG A 710 -48.72 -16.26 -11.47
N ASP A 711 -48.68 -17.39 -12.16
CA ASP A 711 -47.60 -18.27 -12.56
C ASP A 711 -47.20 -18.02 -14.03
N GLN A 712 -46.06 -18.62 -14.44
CA GLN A 712 -45.56 -18.88 -15.81
C GLN A 712 -44.73 -17.80 -16.55
N GLY A 713 -43.42 -18.06 -16.66
CA GLY A 713 -42.86 -18.76 -17.83
C GLY A 713 -42.51 -17.99 -19.12
N ALA A 714 -41.19 -17.86 -19.34
CA ALA A 714 -40.45 -18.01 -20.61
C ALA A 714 -40.36 -16.87 -21.67
N GLU A 715 -39.09 -16.63 -22.05
CA GLU A 715 -38.54 -16.19 -23.35
C GLU A 715 -38.96 -14.84 -23.98
N ARG A 716 -38.01 -13.88 -24.05
CA ARG A 716 -37.35 -13.50 -25.32
C ARG A 716 -36.34 -12.35 -25.20
N THR A 717 -35.32 -12.49 -26.02
CA THR A 717 -34.29 -11.57 -26.48
C THR A 717 -34.83 -10.33 -27.22
N GLU A 718 -34.03 -9.26 -27.17
CA GLU A 718 -33.96 -8.09 -28.07
C GLU A 718 -35.09 -7.05 -28.06
N SER A 719 -34.81 -5.86 -27.50
CA SER A 719 -35.08 -4.59 -28.19
C SER A 719 -34.38 -3.39 -27.52
N LEU A 720 -33.35 -2.87 -28.19
CA LEU A 720 -32.83 -1.51 -28.02
C LEU A 720 -33.81 -0.49 -28.62
N ARG A 721 -34.37 0.40 -27.80
CA ARG A 721 -34.56 1.85 -28.05
C ARG A 721 -35.66 2.43 -27.16
N GLY A 722 -35.28 3.44 -26.40
CA GLY A 722 -36.20 4.44 -25.87
C GLY A 722 -36.25 4.44 -24.36
N LYS A 723 -35.44 5.30 -23.75
CA LYS A 723 -35.76 6.08 -22.54
C LYS A 723 -34.62 7.05 -22.22
N GLU A 724 -34.49 8.08 -23.05
CA GLU A 724 -34.25 9.42 -22.50
C GLU A 724 -35.60 9.92 -21.94
N GLN A 725 -35.54 10.69 -20.86
CA GLN A 725 -36.64 11.27 -20.06
C GLN A 725 -37.16 10.41 -18.89
N GLN A 726 -36.46 10.46 -17.76
CA GLN A 726 -37.01 11.01 -16.52
C GLN A 726 -35.90 11.17 -15.47
N LYS A 727 -35.43 12.41 -15.36
CA LYS A 727 -34.57 12.91 -14.28
C LYS A 727 -35.45 13.84 -13.45
N GLN A 728 -36.07 13.32 -12.39
CA GLN A 728 -36.63 14.08 -11.26
C GLN A 728 -37.21 13.10 -10.23
N GLU A 729 -36.85 13.32 -8.96
CA GLU A 729 -37.34 12.66 -7.73
C GLU A 729 -36.71 11.31 -7.37
N LEU A 730 -35.56 11.37 -6.67
CA LEU A 730 -35.36 10.90 -5.29
C LEU A 730 -33.95 11.26 -4.80
#